data_AF-A0A518EZ20-F1
#
_entry.id   AF-A0A518EZ20-F1
#
_cell.length_a   1.000
_cell.length_b   1.000
_cell.length_c   1.000
_cell.angle_alpha   90.00
_cell.angle_beta   90.00
_cell.angle_gamma   90.00
#
_symmetry.space_group_name_H-M   'P 1'
#
loop_
_entity.id
_entity.type
_entity.pdbx_description
1 polymer ?
#
loop_
_entity_poly.entity_id
_entity_poly.type
_entity_poly.pdbx_seq_one_letter_code
_entity_poly.pdbx_strand_id
1 'polypeptide(L)'
;MNHAHILPVLLLGGLPLASAQVDAQDAPPVQLLPQEIEYDDLRQVTPAREALRALDLLRGVPETNGTPEGGLAGAPRPGAATPIAKPRTDAGSASGARYSVEALLTVPLYDETSDVDALWARVRGMKASFAADGMTAYPAFGRAAAESWSAHFQLGSVMLGGESLGFEASASVSRDGDAITLDHGSVREVYHASLEGIEQTFVFDALPGGGELLLTIDVDSNLSAVEDAKALHFVHESLGGLSYGGAFVVDAAGRRQAIERDWLGDSLALRVPADFLATATFPVTIDPPVTGFTSTAGVPDDSDVDVCFAGGPGLYWAVFEDYVAGTQSDAYAVSFNTAGTVVDFISIDLSASDWMTPKIAYHVGSDRCLVVASVIDPGGSGSVTGQFIDCATGTVTGSSFQISTVGALKVHPDVGGNNWDSTVNSHFLVAWSTIWTPGAWHQVEYRAVNWDGAPVTAVTQVTPVGEVHNEPSLSASHGDGDLLGDWWTLVWTADSDNNGFGEIMARRVVWSGNAAAGTGNFVVAAGANCAHPRVTSRFNRNLQHISDRPSVVVYERDFPSASGTPATQGSIYARVITDGIAEVESPVSWQLEDFDLELDQREPDIACDGNCFYLIYSEVFYGNPAGGDFDMYMLSGCITDRLDGAEIALAERHQNLAFSTTPERNGAVATEWDGSSNSISDDGMAIWEDQNVTNGGTLEGSTLEIPTLNQSLSRAVGRQFCDNNPNSGGGQGGRQASWSWLLGDQSVGSTHFYQATDLPTNTFGYAVIGTAFANINNPAGSLGRVCVPGGGRYVNQIASSGATGMLTTTIDPMNVPTPTGFISMQVGETWGFQYWHRDVAPGGMPSSNFSTACQMQFTN
;
A
#
# COMPACT_ATOMS: atom_id res chain seq x y z
N MET A 1 61.32 36.77 18.79
CA MET A 1 60.74 37.61 19.86
C MET A 1 59.62 36.76 20.44
N ASN A 2 59.81 36.00 21.52
CA ASN A 2 60.14 36.40 22.91
C ASN A 2 58.91 37.07 23.56
N HIS A 3 58.38 36.67 24.72
CA HIS A 3 58.57 35.54 25.66
C HIS A 3 57.18 35.34 26.36
N ALA A 4 56.66 34.15 26.68
CA ALA A 4 57.07 33.18 27.71
C ALA A 4 57.11 33.72 29.15
N HIS A 5 56.40 33.07 30.10
CA HIS A 5 56.74 32.80 31.53
C HIS A 5 55.48 32.37 32.34
N ILE A 6 55.51 31.50 33.37
CA ILE A 6 56.32 30.29 33.67
C ILE A 6 55.63 29.47 34.81
N LEU A 7 55.91 28.16 34.92
CA LEU A 7 55.46 27.20 35.96
C LEU A 7 56.26 27.28 37.29
N PRO A 8 55.84 26.58 38.38
CA PRO A 8 56.44 25.26 38.75
C PRO A 8 55.39 24.19 39.17
N VAL A 9 55.48 22.86 38.93
CA VAL A 9 56.54 21.81 39.11
C VAL A 9 56.63 21.34 40.59
N LEU A 10 56.43 20.05 40.97
CA LEU A 10 57.24 18.80 40.83
C LEU A 10 56.33 17.53 40.81
N LEU A 11 56.53 16.44 40.02
CA LEU A 11 57.54 15.32 40.06
C LEU A 11 57.32 14.32 41.23
N LEU A 12 57.37 12.96 41.15
CA LEU A 12 57.85 11.89 40.24
C LEU A 12 56.91 10.62 40.35
N GLY A 13 56.97 9.53 39.57
CA GLY A 13 57.79 9.05 38.44
C GLY A 13 57.76 7.49 38.33
N GLY A 14 58.24 6.88 37.23
CA GLY A 14 58.40 5.41 37.10
C GLY A 14 58.15 4.85 35.68
N LEU A 15 59.10 4.07 35.11
CA LEU A 15 59.13 3.59 33.71
C LEU A 15 59.12 2.02 33.63
N PRO A 16 59.10 1.38 32.43
CA PRO A 16 58.39 0.10 32.17
C PRO A 16 59.33 -1.10 31.91
N LEU A 17 58.78 -2.23 31.41
CA LEU A 17 59.36 -3.39 30.66
C LEU A 17 58.19 -4.43 30.50
N ALA A 18 58.12 -5.44 29.60
CA ALA A 18 58.73 -5.72 28.29
C ALA A 18 57.98 -6.90 27.60
N SER A 19 58.39 -7.24 26.37
CA SER A 19 57.87 -8.28 25.44
C SER A 19 58.02 -9.76 25.87
N ALA A 20 57.18 -10.66 25.30
CA ALA A 20 57.58 -11.99 24.80
C ALA A 20 56.52 -12.64 23.86
N GLN A 21 56.98 -13.33 22.80
CA GLN A 21 56.24 -14.38 22.06
C GLN A 21 56.64 -15.78 22.59
N VAL A 22 55.95 -16.86 22.19
CA VAL A 22 56.51 -18.03 21.43
C VAL A 22 55.55 -19.27 21.40
N ASP A 23 55.30 -19.76 20.17
CA ASP A 23 55.03 -21.11 19.60
C ASP A 23 54.11 -22.21 20.21
N ALA A 24 53.07 -22.54 19.42
CA ALA A 24 52.69 -23.81 18.75
C ALA A 24 53.08 -25.22 19.27
N GLN A 25 52.15 -26.21 19.19
CA GLN A 25 52.16 -27.36 18.23
C GLN A 25 51.00 -28.39 18.37
N ASP A 26 50.85 -29.24 17.33
CA ASP A 26 50.06 -30.50 17.15
C ASP A 26 48.51 -30.46 17.08
N ALA A 27 47.76 -31.23 16.24
CA ALA A 27 47.94 -32.01 14.98
C ALA A 27 46.51 -32.59 14.60
N PRO A 28 46.21 -33.35 13.50
CA PRO A 28 46.98 -33.82 12.32
C PRO A 28 46.29 -33.52 10.93
N PRO A 29 46.81 -33.99 9.77
CA PRO A 29 46.37 -33.54 8.41
C PRO A 29 45.59 -34.57 7.57
N VAL A 30 45.00 -34.12 6.44
CA VAL A 30 44.50 -34.96 5.33
C VAL A 30 45.03 -34.43 3.97
N GLN A 31 45.21 -35.33 3.01
CA GLN A 31 46.07 -35.16 1.82
C GLN A 31 45.41 -34.42 0.64
N LEU A 32 46.22 -33.68 -0.12
CA LEU A 32 45.98 -33.35 -1.54
C LEU A 32 46.62 -34.43 -2.43
N LEU A 33 45.99 -34.74 -3.57
CA LEU A 33 46.61 -34.93 -4.90
C LEU A 33 45.48 -34.97 -5.98
N PRO A 34 45.77 -34.77 -7.28
CA PRO A 34 44.88 -34.01 -8.18
C PRO A 34 44.22 -34.86 -9.27
N GLN A 35 43.26 -34.28 -10.00
CA GLN A 35 43.16 -34.51 -11.44
C GLN A 35 42.46 -33.38 -12.22
N GLU A 36 42.91 -33.19 -13.46
CA GLU A 36 42.37 -32.26 -14.46
C GLU A 36 41.03 -32.79 -15.04
N ILE A 37 40.08 -31.90 -15.31
CA ILE A 37 39.09 -32.06 -16.38
C ILE A 37 38.99 -30.71 -17.12
N GLU A 38 38.84 -30.77 -18.45
CA GLU A 38 39.01 -29.66 -19.38
C GLU A 38 37.89 -28.60 -19.33
N TYR A 39 38.26 -27.38 -19.73
CA TYR A 39 37.35 -26.30 -20.12
C TYR A 39 36.92 -26.53 -21.57
N ASP A 40 35.63 -26.76 -21.84
CA ASP A 40 34.94 -26.31 -23.07
C ASP A 40 33.43 -26.58 -22.98
N ASP A 41 32.66 -25.60 -22.50
CA ASP A 41 31.49 -25.03 -23.21
C ASP A 41 30.89 -23.88 -22.38
N LEU A 42 31.37 -22.66 -22.58
CA LEU A 42 30.84 -21.45 -21.95
C LEU A 42 29.89 -20.74 -22.91
N ARG A 43 28.60 -21.09 -22.88
CA ARG A 43 27.50 -20.28 -23.47
C ARG A 43 26.09 -20.76 -23.05
N GLN A 44 25.72 -20.48 -21.80
CA GLN A 44 24.34 -20.12 -21.41
C GLN A 44 24.39 -19.67 -19.94
N VAL A 45 24.08 -18.39 -19.70
CA VAL A 45 24.02 -17.80 -18.35
C VAL A 45 22.56 -17.49 -18.06
N THR A 46 22.00 -18.21 -17.09
CA THR A 46 20.71 -17.90 -16.48
C THR A 46 20.88 -18.08 -14.97
N PRO A 47 20.83 -17.02 -14.15
CA PRO A 47 20.83 -17.15 -12.71
C PRO A 47 19.45 -16.97 -12.09
N ALA A 48 19.12 -17.87 -11.16
CA ALA A 48 18.26 -17.65 -9.99
C ALA A 48 16.74 -17.43 -10.19
N ARG A 49 15.98 -18.49 -10.53
CA ARG A 49 14.57 -18.63 -10.09
C ARG A 49 14.14 -20.02 -9.59
N GLU A 50 15.08 -20.91 -9.27
CA GLU A 50 14.80 -22.25 -8.69
C GLU A 50 15.47 -22.48 -7.32
N ALA A 51 15.12 -21.65 -6.33
CA ALA A 51 15.41 -21.91 -4.91
C ALA A 51 14.19 -22.44 -4.13
N LEU A 52 13.07 -22.73 -4.82
CA LEU A 52 11.75 -22.94 -4.21
C LEU A 52 11.03 -24.19 -4.78
N ARG A 53 11.74 -25.31 -4.95
CA ARG A 53 11.11 -26.59 -5.37
C ARG A 53 11.89 -27.89 -5.05
N ALA A 54 12.27 -28.10 -3.77
CA ALA A 54 12.85 -29.38 -3.36
C ALA A 54 12.72 -29.71 -1.85
N LEU A 55 11.50 -29.91 -1.32
CA LEU A 55 11.37 -30.69 -0.07
C LEU A 55 10.05 -31.47 0.13
N ASP A 56 9.46 -31.98 -0.95
CA ASP A 56 8.30 -32.88 -0.85
C ASP A 56 8.49 -34.15 -1.69
N LEU A 57 9.18 -35.15 -1.10
CA LEU A 57 9.17 -36.58 -1.44
C LEU A 57 10.25 -37.32 -0.64
N LEU A 58 9.95 -37.72 0.60
CA LEU A 58 10.51 -38.93 1.27
C LEU A 58 10.00 -39.07 2.71
N ARG A 59 8.97 -39.91 2.91
CA ARG A 59 8.77 -40.69 4.16
C ARG A 59 7.68 -41.74 3.97
N GLY A 60 7.99 -42.98 4.35
CA GLY A 60 7.01 -44.04 4.44
C GLY A 60 7.28 -44.95 5.64
N VAL A 61 6.17 -45.43 6.24
CA VAL A 61 6.06 -46.58 7.16
C VAL A 61 6.68 -46.41 8.59
N PRO A 62 6.24 -47.14 9.64
CA PRO A 62 5.07 -46.74 10.45
C PRO A 62 5.29 -46.75 12.00
N GLU A 63 4.18 -46.57 12.73
CA GLU A 63 3.99 -46.45 14.20
C GLU A 63 4.62 -47.54 15.12
N THR A 64 4.80 -47.20 16.42
CA THR A 64 4.40 -48.07 17.56
C THR A 64 4.41 -47.38 18.96
N ASN A 65 3.22 -47.33 19.60
CA ASN A 65 2.87 -47.40 21.05
C ASN A 65 3.83 -46.99 22.20
N GLY A 66 3.32 -46.17 23.16
CA GLY A 66 3.82 -46.11 24.55
C GLY A 66 3.32 -44.94 25.44
N THR A 67 2.37 -45.19 26.35
CA THR A 67 1.69 -44.25 27.31
C THR A 67 2.35 -44.22 28.73
N PRO A 68 1.89 -43.43 29.76
CA PRO A 68 1.34 -42.05 29.85
C PRO A 68 1.89 -41.23 31.09
N GLU A 69 1.17 -40.16 31.49
CA GLU A 69 1.28 -39.31 32.73
C GLU A 69 2.38 -38.22 32.72
N GLY A 70 2.17 -36.95 33.11
CA GLY A 70 0.97 -36.18 33.53
C GLY A 70 1.38 -34.98 34.41
N GLY A 71 0.70 -33.82 34.46
CA GLY A 71 -0.45 -33.30 33.71
C GLY A 71 -1.04 -32.03 34.37
N LEU A 72 -1.42 -31.00 33.59
CA LEU A 72 -2.12 -29.77 34.04
C LEU A 72 -3.32 -29.51 33.11
N ALA A 73 -4.50 -29.22 33.68
CA ALA A 73 -5.74 -29.15 32.92
C ALA A 73 -5.91 -27.81 32.20
N GLY A 74 -5.93 -27.84 30.86
CA GLY A 74 -6.35 -26.70 30.05
C GLY A 74 -7.86 -26.51 30.03
N ALA A 75 -8.30 -25.31 29.65
CA ALA A 75 -9.70 -25.02 29.31
C ALA A 75 -10.20 -25.95 28.19
N PRO A 76 -11.51 -26.25 28.11
CA PRO A 76 -12.05 -27.10 27.06
C PRO A 76 -11.88 -26.41 25.70
N ARG A 77 -11.02 -26.98 24.84
CA ARG A 77 -10.93 -26.59 23.42
C ARG A 77 -12.30 -26.77 22.76
N PRO A 78 -12.79 -25.80 21.96
CA PRO A 78 -13.86 -26.06 21.01
C PRO A 78 -13.46 -27.22 20.10
N GLY A 79 -14.37 -28.15 19.85
CA GLY A 79 -14.15 -29.19 18.84
C GLY A 79 -14.06 -28.55 17.45
N ALA A 80 -13.26 -29.13 16.55
CA ALA A 80 -13.07 -28.63 15.19
C ALA A 80 -14.40 -28.25 14.54
N ALA A 81 -14.58 -26.94 14.31
CA ALA A 81 -15.82 -26.41 13.77
C ALA A 81 -16.02 -26.91 12.34
N THR A 82 -17.27 -27.21 11.97
CA THR A 82 -17.63 -27.36 10.56
C THR A 82 -17.47 -25.98 9.90
N PRO A 83 -16.96 -25.87 8.65
CA PRO A 83 -16.81 -24.57 7.99
C PRO A 83 -18.11 -23.76 8.05
N ILE A 84 -18.08 -22.65 8.78
CA ILE A 84 -19.19 -21.72 8.90
C ILE A 84 -19.09 -20.80 7.69
N ALA A 85 -20.09 -20.82 6.81
CA ALA A 85 -20.16 -19.90 5.68
C ALA A 85 -20.10 -18.45 6.19
N LYS A 86 -19.35 -17.58 5.48
CA LYS A 86 -19.30 -16.14 5.75
C LYS A 86 -20.73 -15.61 5.96
N PRO A 87 -21.06 -15.01 7.13
CA PRO A 87 -22.39 -14.50 7.38
C PRO A 87 -22.71 -13.43 6.34
N ARG A 88 -23.89 -13.51 5.71
CA ARG A 88 -24.40 -12.38 4.92
C ARG A 88 -24.60 -11.21 5.86
N THR A 89 -24.07 -10.05 5.50
CA THR A 89 -24.17 -8.81 6.27
C THR A 89 -25.63 -8.34 6.34
N ASP A 90 -26.26 -8.57 7.49
CA ASP A 90 -27.47 -7.85 7.86
C ASP A 90 -27.03 -6.51 8.48
N ALA A 91 -27.29 -5.42 7.76
CA ALA A 91 -26.95 -4.01 8.05
C ALA A 91 -25.49 -3.56 7.84
N GLY A 92 -25.26 -2.80 6.77
CA GLY A 92 -24.41 -1.61 6.85
C GLY A 92 -23.20 -1.54 5.93
N SER A 93 -22.30 -2.52 5.96
CA SER A 93 -21.06 -2.43 5.17
C SER A 93 -21.34 -2.54 3.67
N ALA A 94 -20.80 -1.59 2.91
CA ALA A 94 -20.85 -1.61 1.46
C ALA A 94 -19.81 -2.63 0.97
N SER A 95 -20.20 -3.49 0.01
CA SER A 95 -19.21 -4.00 -0.93
C SER A 95 -18.63 -2.78 -1.65
N GLY A 96 -17.31 -2.62 -1.59
CA GLY A 96 -16.63 -1.50 -2.22
C GLY A 96 -16.94 -1.43 -3.71
N ALA A 97 -16.94 -0.23 -4.28
CA ALA A 97 -16.93 -0.13 -5.73
C ALA A 97 -15.59 -0.70 -6.23
N ARG A 98 -15.64 -1.60 -7.22
CA ARG A 98 -14.48 -2.24 -7.81
C ARG A 98 -13.89 -1.38 -8.92
N TYR A 99 -12.58 -1.23 -8.90
CA TYR A 99 -11.80 -0.46 -9.85
C TYR A 99 -10.67 -1.32 -10.43
N SER A 100 -10.28 -1.01 -11.65
CA SER A 100 -9.12 -1.54 -12.37
C SER A 100 -8.84 -0.65 -13.56
N VAL A 101 -7.66 -0.72 -14.17
CA VAL A 101 -7.41 -0.03 -15.46
C VAL A 101 -8.51 -0.38 -16.46
N GLU A 102 -8.82 -1.66 -16.61
CA GLU A 102 -9.84 -2.18 -17.53
C GLU A 102 -11.26 -1.63 -17.27
N ALA A 103 -11.63 -1.36 -16.01
CA ALA A 103 -12.93 -0.81 -15.63
C ALA A 103 -13.00 0.72 -15.66
N LEU A 104 -11.87 1.40 -15.40
CA LEU A 104 -11.75 2.86 -15.38
C LEU A 104 -11.52 3.46 -16.78
N LEU A 105 -11.00 2.67 -17.73
CA LEU A 105 -10.69 3.10 -19.09
C LEU A 105 -11.97 3.41 -19.90
N THR A 106 -12.36 4.68 -19.92
CA THR A 106 -13.54 5.21 -20.65
C THR A 106 -13.20 5.95 -21.96
N VAL A 107 -11.92 6.29 -22.14
CA VAL A 107 -11.28 6.73 -23.39
C VAL A 107 -9.86 6.13 -23.43
N PRO A 108 -9.19 6.04 -24.59
CA PRO A 108 -7.77 5.71 -24.62
C PRO A 108 -6.95 6.69 -23.78
N LEU A 109 -5.94 6.19 -23.07
CA LEU A 109 -4.95 7.03 -22.37
C LEU A 109 -3.70 7.17 -23.23
N TYR A 110 -2.96 8.26 -23.01
CA TYR A 110 -1.78 8.62 -23.79
C TYR A 110 -0.69 9.20 -22.90
N ASP A 111 0.54 8.90 -23.26
CA ASP A 111 1.74 9.44 -22.63
C ASP A 111 2.67 9.98 -23.73
N GLU A 112 2.90 11.29 -23.67
CA GLU A 112 3.75 12.06 -24.60
C GLU A 112 4.98 12.63 -23.86
N THR A 113 5.26 12.14 -22.64
CA THR A 113 6.13 12.80 -21.66
C THR A 113 7.20 11.91 -21.03
N SER A 114 6.95 10.61 -20.93
CA SER A 114 7.87 9.67 -20.26
C SER A 114 8.94 9.11 -21.19
N ASP A 115 8.71 9.16 -22.50
CA ASP A 115 9.63 8.72 -23.54
C ASP A 115 9.84 9.88 -24.53
N VAL A 116 11.10 10.09 -24.96
CA VAL A 116 11.50 11.17 -25.87
C VAL A 116 11.49 10.72 -27.33
N ASP A 117 11.59 9.41 -27.58
CA ASP A 117 11.73 8.81 -28.91
C ASP A 117 10.40 8.16 -29.39
N ALA A 118 9.42 7.97 -28.51
CA ALA A 118 8.10 7.42 -28.84
C ALA A 118 6.95 8.08 -28.05
N LEU A 119 5.78 8.13 -28.69
CA LEU A 119 4.49 8.40 -28.03
C LEU A 119 3.88 7.07 -27.59
N TRP A 120 3.25 7.00 -26.43
CA TRP A 120 2.61 5.78 -25.91
C TRP A 120 1.09 5.93 -25.76
N ALA A 121 0.35 4.83 -25.93
CA ALA A 121 -1.10 4.77 -25.72
C ALA A 121 -1.56 3.47 -25.05
N ARG A 122 -2.57 3.57 -24.17
CA ARG A 122 -3.26 2.44 -23.51
C ARG A 122 -4.68 2.32 -24.04
N VAL A 123 -5.05 1.12 -24.46
CA VAL A 123 -6.41 0.73 -24.87
C VAL A 123 -6.79 -0.58 -24.17
N ARG A 124 -8.02 -1.08 -24.36
CA ARG A 124 -8.44 -2.39 -23.81
C ARG A 124 -7.51 -3.50 -24.30
N GLY A 125 -7.01 -4.32 -23.38
CA GLY A 125 -6.23 -5.51 -23.67
C GLY A 125 -4.84 -5.30 -24.31
N MET A 126 -4.38 -4.07 -24.56
CA MET A 126 -3.01 -3.79 -25.03
C MET A 126 -2.54 -2.36 -24.71
N LYS A 127 -1.23 -2.15 -24.77
CA LYS A 127 -0.64 -0.81 -24.99
C LYS A 127 0.16 -0.78 -26.28
N ALA A 128 0.47 0.40 -26.78
CA ALA A 128 1.31 0.56 -27.96
C ALA A 128 2.24 1.78 -27.84
N SER A 129 3.43 1.67 -28.42
CA SER A 129 4.32 2.79 -28.70
C SER A 129 4.30 3.16 -30.17
N PHE A 130 4.53 4.43 -30.48
CA PHE A 130 4.60 5.00 -31.82
C PHE A 130 5.90 5.79 -31.92
N ALA A 131 6.90 5.21 -32.57
CA ALA A 131 8.21 5.80 -32.80
C ALA A 131 8.31 6.32 -34.25
N ALA A 132 9.45 6.89 -34.62
CA ALA A 132 9.66 7.42 -35.97
C ALA A 132 9.65 6.34 -37.08
N ASP A 133 9.78 5.07 -36.74
CA ASP A 133 9.89 3.93 -37.66
C ASP A 133 8.65 3.02 -37.74
N GLY A 134 7.71 3.13 -36.79
CA GLY A 134 6.47 2.36 -36.78
C GLY A 134 5.76 2.32 -35.42
N MET A 135 4.82 1.38 -35.28
CA MET A 135 4.10 1.09 -34.04
C MET A 135 4.55 -0.25 -33.43
N THR A 136 4.85 -0.29 -32.14
CA THR A 136 5.02 -1.54 -31.39
C THR A 136 3.83 -1.76 -30.47
N ALA A 137 3.06 -2.83 -30.69
CA ALA A 137 1.91 -3.19 -29.86
C ALA A 137 2.25 -4.32 -28.88
N TYR A 138 1.82 -4.18 -27.63
CA TYR A 138 2.08 -5.07 -26.51
C TYR A 138 0.74 -5.56 -25.92
N PRO A 139 0.35 -6.83 -26.09
CA PRO A 139 -0.79 -7.40 -25.36
C PRO A 139 -0.58 -7.27 -23.85
N ALA A 140 -1.62 -6.83 -23.13
CA ALA A 140 -1.62 -6.84 -21.67
C ALA A 140 -1.95 -8.25 -21.19
N PHE A 141 -0.92 -9.05 -20.93
CA PHE A 141 -1.04 -10.43 -20.47
C PHE A 141 -0.93 -10.58 -18.94
N GLY A 142 -0.63 -9.51 -18.21
CA GLY A 142 -0.42 -9.56 -16.76
C GLY A 142 0.85 -10.31 -16.35
N ARG A 143 1.02 -10.48 -15.04
CA ARG A 143 2.08 -11.28 -14.38
C ARG A 143 2.12 -12.75 -14.85
N ALA A 144 1.10 -13.22 -15.58
CA ALA A 144 1.08 -14.54 -16.20
C ALA A 144 2.08 -14.69 -17.37
N ALA A 145 2.44 -13.59 -18.05
CA ALA A 145 3.57 -13.56 -18.96
C ALA A 145 4.87 -13.29 -18.19
N ALA A 146 5.90 -14.11 -18.39
CA ALA A 146 7.18 -13.98 -17.66
C ALA A 146 8.08 -12.84 -18.20
N GLU A 147 7.78 -12.30 -19.37
CA GLU A 147 8.47 -11.22 -20.08
C GLU A 147 7.46 -10.54 -21.03
N SER A 148 7.75 -9.35 -21.54
CA SER A 148 6.86 -8.64 -22.47
C SER A 148 6.80 -9.28 -23.85
N TRP A 149 5.59 -9.39 -24.41
CA TRP A 149 5.36 -9.87 -25.77
C TRP A 149 4.89 -8.71 -26.65
N SER A 150 5.30 -8.70 -27.92
CA SER A 150 4.99 -7.59 -28.81
C SER A 150 4.99 -7.97 -30.29
N ALA A 151 4.37 -7.12 -31.11
CA ALA A 151 4.62 -7.05 -32.54
C ALA A 151 4.89 -5.60 -32.93
N HIS A 152 6.03 -5.38 -33.57
CA HIS A 152 6.42 -4.12 -34.19
C HIS A 152 5.99 -4.13 -35.66
N PHE A 153 5.28 -3.09 -36.09
CA PHE A 153 4.77 -2.90 -37.45
C PHE A 153 5.47 -1.68 -38.06
N GLN A 154 6.31 -1.91 -39.05
CA GLN A 154 7.08 -0.89 -39.76
C GLN A 154 6.65 -0.83 -41.22
N LEU A 155 6.38 0.36 -41.76
CA LEU A 155 6.22 0.51 -43.21
C LEU A 155 7.57 0.26 -43.90
N GLY A 156 7.71 -0.89 -44.56
CA GLY A 156 8.95 -1.32 -45.23
C GLY A 156 9.06 -0.89 -46.69
N SER A 157 7.95 -0.94 -47.44
CA SER A 157 7.94 -0.50 -48.84
C SER A 157 6.60 0.01 -49.36
N VAL A 158 6.65 0.94 -50.33
CA VAL A 158 5.49 1.40 -51.10
C VAL A 158 5.82 1.34 -52.59
N MET A 159 5.07 0.53 -53.34
CA MET A 159 5.25 0.34 -54.79
C MET A 159 3.98 0.72 -55.55
N LEU A 160 4.13 1.45 -56.65
CA LEU A 160 3.04 1.84 -57.55
C LEU A 160 3.33 1.33 -58.97
N GLY A 161 2.49 0.42 -59.47
CA GLY A 161 2.66 -0.17 -60.81
C GLY A 161 3.95 -0.98 -60.99
N GLY A 162 4.59 -1.40 -59.89
CA GLY A 162 5.87 -2.11 -59.88
C GLY A 162 7.11 -1.23 -59.70
N GLU A 163 6.96 0.10 -59.66
CA GLU A 163 8.04 1.05 -59.35
C GLU A 163 7.94 1.52 -57.89
N SER A 164 9.07 1.81 -57.23
CA SER A 164 9.04 2.34 -55.85
C SER A 164 8.55 3.79 -55.83
N LEU A 165 7.64 4.10 -54.90
CA LEU A 165 7.15 5.46 -54.66
C LEU A 165 8.20 6.33 -53.93
N GLY A 166 9.01 5.69 -53.07
CA GLY A 166 9.85 6.35 -52.07
C GLY A 166 9.03 6.97 -50.93
N PHE A 167 9.54 6.87 -49.70
CA PHE A 167 8.97 7.48 -48.49
C PHE A 167 10.10 7.72 -47.48
N GLU A 168 9.90 8.62 -46.52
CA GLU A 168 10.87 8.85 -45.45
C GLU A 168 10.72 7.76 -44.37
N ALA A 169 11.69 6.84 -44.26
CA ALA A 169 11.63 5.71 -43.33
C ALA A 169 11.76 6.12 -41.84
N SER A 170 12.09 7.38 -41.56
CA SER A 170 12.04 7.99 -40.24
C SER A 170 11.07 9.17 -40.31
N ALA A 171 9.84 8.92 -39.88
CA ALA A 171 8.74 9.87 -39.89
C ALA A 171 8.82 10.87 -38.73
N SER A 172 8.17 12.02 -38.89
CA SER A 172 7.81 12.84 -37.73
C SER A 172 6.51 12.32 -37.11
N VAL A 173 6.54 12.00 -35.83
CA VAL A 173 5.38 11.60 -35.02
C VAL A 173 4.64 12.85 -34.52
N SER A 174 3.31 12.82 -34.53
CA SER A 174 2.45 13.87 -33.98
C SER A 174 1.07 13.31 -33.61
N ARG A 175 0.29 14.03 -32.78
CA ARG A 175 -1.04 13.60 -32.31
C ARG A 175 -2.06 14.74 -32.41
N ASP A 176 -3.27 14.43 -32.86
CA ASP A 176 -4.43 15.34 -32.87
C ASP A 176 -5.71 14.57 -32.52
N GLY A 177 -6.24 14.82 -31.32
CA GLY A 177 -7.21 13.91 -30.70
C GLY A 177 -6.68 12.48 -30.73
N ASP A 178 -7.57 11.49 -30.91
CA ASP A 178 -7.22 10.07 -30.86
C ASP A 178 -6.46 9.54 -32.10
N ALA A 179 -5.98 10.43 -32.98
CA ALA A 179 -5.18 10.12 -34.16
C ALA A 179 -3.68 10.44 -33.94
N ILE A 180 -2.82 9.43 -34.01
CA ILE A 180 -1.36 9.58 -34.04
C ILE A 180 -0.92 9.51 -35.50
N THR A 181 -0.16 10.47 -36.01
CA THR A 181 0.33 10.50 -37.39
C THR A 181 1.85 10.40 -37.45
N LEU A 182 2.33 9.41 -38.20
CA LEU A 182 3.69 9.29 -38.73
C LEU A 182 3.69 9.84 -40.16
N ASP A 183 4.29 11.02 -40.35
CA ASP A 183 4.42 11.62 -41.69
C ASP A 183 5.70 11.12 -42.39
N HIS A 184 5.53 10.22 -43.37
CA HIS A 184 6.60 9.73 -44.25
C HIS A 184 6.71 10.54 -45.56
N GLY A 185 6.03 11.69 -45.66
CA GLY A 185 6.10 12.65 -46.76
C GLY A 185 5.27 12.28 -48.01
N SER A 186 5.45 11.08 -48.57
CA SER A 186 4.69 10.60 -49.74
C SER A 186 3.42 9.82 -49.35
N VAL A 187 3.39 9.36 -48.10
CA VAL A 187 2.29 8.66 -47.43
C VAL A 187 2.31 9.12 -45.97
N ARG A 188 1.12 9.25 -45.36
CA ARG A 188 0.98 9.44 -43.92
C ARG A 188 0.42 8.16 -43.33
N GLU A 189 1.12 7.58 -42.37
CA GLU A 189 0.60 6.48 -41.57
C GLU A 189 -0.09 7.09 -40.34
N VAL A 190 -1.38 6.77 -40.16
CA VAL A 190 -2.23 7.35 -39.11
C VAL A 190 -2.80 6.22 -38.28
N TYR A 191 -2.64 6.30 -36.97
CA TYR A 191 -3.15 5.34 -36.02
C TYR A 191 -4.32 5.96 -35.26
N HIS A 192 -5.53 5.48 -35.54
CA HIS A 192 -6.76 5.89 -34.88
C HIS A 192 -7.02 4.97 -33.69
N ALA A 193 -6.67 5.43 -32.49
CA ALA A 193 -6.92 4.65 -31.27
C ALA A 193 -8.39 4.80 -30.83
N SER A 194 -8.90 3.72 -30.25
CA SER A 194 -10.24 3.61 -29.68
C SER A 194 -10.16 2.70 -28.45
N LEU A 195 -11.21 2.66 -27.63
CA LEU A 195 -11.23 1.76 -26.47
C LEU A 195 -10.93 0.30 -26.82
N GLU A 196 -11.42 -0.20 -27.96
CA GLU A 196 -11.31 -1.62 -28.33
C GLU A 196 -10.03 -1.95 -29.13
N GLY A 197 -9.21 -0.96 -29.49
CA GLY A 197 -8.00 -1.15 -30.28
C GLY A 197 -7.60 0.05 -31.14
N ILE A 198 -6.58 -0.13 -31.99
CA ILE A 198 -5.95 0.90 -32.81
C ILE A 198 -6.11 0.54 -34.29
N GLU A 199 -6.71 1.42 -35.10
CA GLU A 199 -6.81 1.26 -36.55
C GLU A 199 -5.63 1.96 -37.24
N GLN A 200 -4.79 1.19 -37.93
CA GLN A 200 -3.69 1.70 -38.75
C GLN A 200 -4.27 2.12 -40.11
N THR A 201 -3.93 3.31 -40.58
CA THR A 201 -4.53 3.95 -41.76
C THR A 201 -3.44 4.61 -42.62
N PHE A 202 -3.22 4.11 -43.84
CA PHE A 202 -2.27 4.71 -44.78
C PHE A 202 -2.96 5.70 -45.70
N VAL A 203 -2.66 6.99 -45.57
CA VAL A 203 -3.27 8.09 -46.33
C VAL A 203 -2.35 8.55 -47.45
N PHE A 204 -2.86 8.48 -48.68
CA PHE A 204 -2.24 9.04 -49.88
C PHE A 204 -3.05 10.26 -50.34
N ASP A 205 -2.47 11.45 -50.29
CA ASP A 205 -3.13 12.69 -50.75
C ASP A 205 -3.11 12.84 -52.29
N ALA A 206 -2.19 12.15 -52.97
CA ALA A 206 -2.13 11.94 -54.42
C ALA A 206 -1.20 10.76 -54.76
N LEU A 207 -1.27 10.25 -56.00
CA LEU A 207 -0.27 9.33 -56.55
C LEU A 207 0.39 9.92 -57.82
N PRO A 208 1.70 9.71 -58.04
CA PRO A 208 2.44 10.28 -59.18
C PRO A 208 2.19 9.55 -60.51
N GLY A 209 1.45 8.44 -60.49
CA GLY A 209 1.17 7.58 -61.64
C GLY A 209 -0.07 6.72 -61.41
N GLY A 210 -0.20 5.64 -62.18
CA GLY A 210 -1.30 4.68 -62.03
C GLY A 210 -0.80 3.24 -62.16
N GLY A 211 -1.43 2.33 -61.43
CA GLY A 211 -1.06 0.92 -61.31
C GLY A 211 -1.69 0.31 -60.06
N GLU A 212 -1.35 -0.96 -59.76
CA GLU A 212 -1.57 -1.52 -58.42
C GLU A 212 -0.70 -0.74 -57.42
N LEU A 213 -1.26 -0.42 -56.25
CA LEU A 213 -0.49 0.10 -55.12
C LEU A 213 -0.30 -1.04 -54.13
N LEU A 214 0.96 -1.38 -53.86
CA LEU A 214 1.37 -2.42 -52.93
C LEU A 214 2.12 -1.75 -51.78
N LEU A 215 1.64 -1.97 -50.55
CA LEU A 215 2.36 -1.63 -49.33
C LEU A 215 2.93 -2.93 -48.75
N THR A 216 4.19 -2.90 -48.33
CA THR A 216 4.80 -3.93 -47.49
C THR A 216 5.01 -3.35 -46.10
N ILE A 217 4.42 -4.00 -45.09
CA ILE A 217 4.63 -3.68 -43.68
C ILE A 217 5.48 -4.81 -43.12
N ASP A 218 6.71 -4.50 -42.72
CA ASP A 218 7.61 -5.47 -42.09
C ASP A 218 7.17 -5.67 -40.63
N VAL A 219 7.26 -6.90 -40.13
CA VAL A 219 6.80 -7.27 -38.79
C VAL A 219 7.88 -8.03 -38.03
N ASP A 220 8.41 -7.40 -36.97
CA ASP A 220 9.23 -8.09 -35.97
C ASP A 220 8.36 -8.42 -34.75
N SER A 221 8.40 -9.67 -34.29
CA SER A 221 7.54 -10.13 -33.21
C SER A 221 8.08 -11.40 -32.56
N ASN A 222 7.99 -11.47 -31.23
CA ASN A 222 8.18 -12.73 -30.51
C ASN A 222 6.94 -13.62 -30.51
N LEU A 223 5.76 -13.10 -30.86
CA LEU A 223 4.50 -13.85 -30.98
C LEU A 223 4.47 -14.70 -32.26
N SER A 224 3.75 -15.82 -32.22
CA SER A 224 3.59 -16.70 -33.39
C SER A 224 2.49 -16.23 -34.32
N ALA A 225 2.79 -16.00 -35.60
CA ALA A 225 1.82 -15.61 -36.61
C ALA A 225 0.92 -16.80 -37.06
N VAL A 226 -0.40 -16.62 -37.00
CA VAL A 226 -1.44 -17.58 -37.41
C VAL A 226 -2.51 -16.88 -38.23
N GLU A 227 -2.68 -17.29 -39.48
CA GLU A 227 -3.65 -16.68 -40.41
C GLU A 227 -4.98 -17.47 -40.47
N ASP A 228 -6.09 -16.74 -40.49
CA ASP A 228 -7.43 -17.27 -40.75
C ASP A 228 -8.13 -16.48 -41.88
N ALA A 229 -9.38 -16.81 -42.20
CA ALA A 229 -10.12 -16.19 -43.31
C ALA A 229 -10.57 -14.72 -43.05
N LYS A 230 -10.24 -14.13 -41.90
CA LYS A 230 -10.66 -12.79 -41.46
C LYS A 230 -9.52 -11.92 -40.95
N ALA A 231 -8.50 -12.52 -40.34
CA ALA A 231 -7.43 -11.80 -39.65
C ALA A 231 -6.09 -12.57 -39.69
N LEU A 232 -5.04 -11.91 -39.22
CA LEU A 232 -3.74 -12.49 -38.92
C LEU A 232 -3.56 -12.29 -37.42
N HIS A 233 -3.33 -13.37 -36.70
CA HIS A 233 -3.22 -13.35 -35.26
C HIS A 233 -1.75 -13.55 -34.88
N PHE A 234 -1.20 -12.63 -34.09
CA PHE A 234 0.11 -12.78 -33.47
C PHE A 234 -0.12 -13.31 -32.06
N VAL A 235 0.04 -14.62 -31.86
CA VAL A 235 -0.41 -15.31 -30.64
C VAL A 235 0.74 -15.82 -29.77
N HIS A 236 0.55 -15.70 -28.46
CA HIS A 236 1.23 -16.53 -27.47
C HIS A 236 0.62 -17.94 -27.49
N GLU A 237 1.38 -18.96 -27.09
CA GLU A 237 0.89 -20.36 -27.08
C GLU A 237 -0.35 -20.59 -26.20
N SER A 238 -0.55 -19.74 -25.18
CA SER A 238 -1.54 -19.95 -24.12
C SER A 238 -2.23 -18.69 -23.57
N LEU A 239 -1.73 -17.48 -23.84
CA LEU A 239 -2.15 -16.24 -23.14
C LEU A 239 -3.04 -15.29 -23.96
N GLY A 240 -3.10 -15.46 -25.28
CA GLY A 240 -3.83 -14.57 -26.20
C GLY A 240 -2.93 -14.04 -27.30
N GLY A 241 -3.14 -12.80 -27.75
CA GLY A 241 -2.35 -12.19 -28.81
C GLY A 241 -2.87 -10.84 -29.30
N LEU A 242 -2.38 -10.44 -30.47
CA LEU A 242 -2.90 -9.34 -31.28
C LEU A 242 -3.65 -9.90 -32.48
N SER A 243 -4.72 -9.24 -32.90
CA SER A 243 -5.39 -9.51 -34.18
C SER A 243 -5.19 -8.33 -35.12
N TYR A 244 -4.56 -8.59 -36.27
CA TYR A 244 -4.46 -7.68 -37.40
C TYR A 244 -5.56 -8.04 -38.41
N GLY A 245 -6.56 -7.17 -38.55
CA GLY A 245 -7.76 -7.43 -39.32
C GLY A 245 -7.57 -7.44 -40.84
N GLY A 246 -8.68 -7.62 -41.56
CA GLY A 246 -8.74 -7.40 -43.00
C GLY A 246 -8.78 -5.91 -43.33
N ALA A 247 -7.93 -5.47 -44.27
CA ALA A 247 -7.83 -4.08 -44.69
C ALA A 247 -8.88 -3.70 -45.75
N PHE A 248 -9.22 -2.42 -45.80
CA PHE A 248 -10.09 -1.83 -46.82
C PHE A 248 -9.44 -0.60 -47.43
N VAL A 249 -9.60 -0.41 -48.72
CA VAL A 249 -9.32 0.88 -49.37
C VAL A 249 -10.59 1.74 -49.38
N VAL A 250 -10.45 3.03 -49.07
CA VAL A 250 -11.52 4.04 -49.18
C VAL A 250 -11.01 5.23 -49.99
N ASP A 251 -11.87 5.83 -50.81
CA ASP A 251 -11.59 7.10 -51.49
C ASP A 251 -12.41 8.26 -50.92
N ALA A 252 -12.03 9.51 -51.20
CA ALA A 252 -12.70 10.71 -50.69
C ALA A 252 -14.15 10.91 -51.20
N ALA A 253 -14.64 10.05 -52.11
CA ALA A 253 -16.06 9.98 -52.47
C ALA A 253 -16.84 8.95 -51.63
N GLY A 254 -16.20 8.31 -50.66
CA GLY A 254 -16.76 7.29 -49.78
C GLY A 254 -16.86 5.91 -50.42
N ARG A 255 -16.21 5.67 -51.57
CA ARG A 255 -16.21 4.35 -52.21
C ARG A 255 -15.23 3.45 -51.48
N ARG A 256 -15.72 2.33 -50.95
CA ARG A 256 -14.95 1.36 -50.16
C ARG A 256 -14.84 0.01 -50.86
N GLN A 257 -13.67 -0.62 -50.79
CA GLN A 257 -13.42 -1.97 -51.30
C GLN A 257 -12.49 -2.73 -50.33
N ALA A 258 -12.78 -4.00 -50.05
CA ALA A 258 -11.85 -4.86 -49.33
C ALA A 258 -10.64 -5.17 -50.22
N ILE A 259 -9.44 -5.16 -49.65
CA ILE A 259 -8.20 -5.42 -50.38
C ILE A 259 -7.59 -6.77 -50.01
N GLU A 260 -6.72 -7.29 -50.89
CA GLU A 260 -5.98 -8.52 -50.64
C GLU A 260 -4.82 -8.23 -49.66
N ARG A 261 -4.62 -9.15 -48.72
CA ARG A 261 -3.55 -9.13 -47.73
C ARG A 261 -2.85 -10.49 -47.76
N ASP A 262 -1.57 -10.51 -48.10
CA ASP A 262 -0.74 -11.71 -48.04
C ASP A 262 0.18 -11.65 -46.81
N TRP A 263 0.24 -12.72 -46.01
CA TRP A 263 1.32 -12.92 -45.03
C TRP A 263 2.51 -13.60 -45.71
N LEU A 264 3.67 -12.94 -45.70
CA LEU A 264 4.88 -13.41 -46.40
C LEU A 264 5.85 -14.18 -45.47
N GLY A 265 5.61 -14.15 -44.16
CA GLY A 265 6.39 -14.85 -43.13
C GLY A 265 7.09 -13.93 -42.13
N ASP A 266 7.49 -12.75 -42.58
CA ASP A 266 8.13 -11.65 -41.83
C ASP A 266 7.48 -10.28 -42.15
N SER A 267 6.49 -10.27 -43.04
CA SER A 267 5.93 -9.05 -43.61
C SER A 267 4.51 -9.26 -44.15
N LEU A 268 3.73 -8.19 -44.15
CA LEU A 268 2.35 -8.07 -44.62
C LEU A 268 2.32 -7.31 -45.95
N ALA A 269 1.75 -7.89 -47.00
CA ALA A 269 1.55 -7.23 -48.28
C ALA A 269 0.09 -6.81 -48.47
N LEU A 270 -0.19 -5.50 -48.56
CA LEU A 270 -1.52 -4.93 -48.79
C LEU A 270 -1.65 -4.45 -50.24
N ARG A 271 -2.62 -4.99 -51.01
CA ARG A 271 -2.76 -4.73 -52.46
C ARG A 271 -4.02 -3.94 -52.82
N VAL A 272 -3.87 -2.67 -53.16
CA VAL A 272 -4.97 -1.87 -53.72
C VAL A 272 -5.04 -2.04 -55.24
N PRO A 273 -6.17 -2.56 -55.80
CA PRO A 273 -6.26 -2.82 -57.23
C PRO A 273 -6.19 -1.56 -58.10
N ALA A 274 -5.49 -1.66 -59.23
CA ALA A 274 -5.34 -0.57 -60.20
C ALA A 274 -6.67 0.01 -60.68
N ASP A 275 -7.69 -0.83 -60.88
CA ASP A 275 -9.03 -0.40 -61.32
C ASP A 275 -9.76 0.45 -60.26
N PHE A 276 -9.47 0.24 -58.97
CA PHE A 276 -9.98 1.09 -57.91
C PHE A 276 -9.33 2.48 -57.99
N LEU A 277 -7.99 2.51 -58.07
CA LEU A 277 -7.20 3.76 -58.07
C LEU A 277 -7.41 4.60 -59.34
N ALA A 278 -7.59 3.97 -60.50
CA ALA A 278 -7.83 4.65 -61.78
C ALA A 278 -9.12 5.50 -61.79
N THR A 279 -10.00 5.33 -60.81
CA THR A 279 -11.26 6.06 -60.64
C THR A 279 -11.40 6.72 -59.26
N ALA A 280 -10.35 6.68 -58.43
CA ALA A 280 -10.39 7.21 -57.07
C ALA A 280 -10.40 8.75 -57.03
N THR A 281 -11.17 9.27 -56.08
CA THR A 281 -11.07 10.67 -55.66
C THR A 281 -10.13 10.73 -54.45
N PHE A 282 -9.04 11.47 -54.54
CA PHE A 282 -8.06 11.57 -53.45
C PHE A 282 -8.52 12.54 -52.34
N PRO A 283 -8.09 12.35 -51.07
CA PRO A 283 -7.19 11.30 -50.59
C PRO A 283 -7.76 9.88 -50.67
N VAL A 284 -6.88 8.89 -50.70
CA VAL A 284 -7.18 7.46 -50.60
C VAL A 284 -6.59 6.93 -49.30
N THR A 285 -7.37 6.16 -48.54
CA THR A 285 -6.95 5.54 -47.27
C THR A 285 -6.92 4.02 -47.38
N ILE A 286 -6.10 3.36 -46.57
CA ILE A 286 -6.02 1.90 -46.44
C ILE A 286 -6.02 1.57 -44.95
N ASP A 287 -7.11 0.94 -44.48
CA ASP A 287 -7.48 0.95 -43.05
C ASP A 287 -7.61 -0.48 -42.46
N PRO A 288 -6.51 -1.10 -42.00
CA PRO A 288 -6.51 -2.31 -41.16
C PRO A 288 -6.60 -2.03 -39.64
N PRO A 289 -7.52 -2.69 -38.91
CA PRO A 289 -7.59 -2.61 -37.44
C PRO A 289 -6.62 -3.58 -36.74
N VAL A 290 -6.02 -3.12 -35.63
CA VAL A 290 -5.19 -3.89 -34.70
C VAL A 290 -5.84 -3.91 -33.31
N THR A 291 -6.14 -5.09 -32.78
CA THR A 291 -6.81 -5.25 -31.48
C THR A 291 -6.11 -6.28 -30.61
N GLY A 292 -5.85 -5.96 -29.35
CA GLY A 292 -5.40 -6.93 -28.35
C GLY A 292 -6.52 -7.89 -27.94
N PHE A 293 -6.16 -9.12 -27.57
CA PHE A 293 -7.07 -10.06 -26.94
C PHE A 293 -6.31 -11.02 -26.02
N THR A 294 -6.92 -11.38 -24.89
CA THR A 294 -6.40 -12.42 -24.00
C THR A 294 -7.18 -13.74 -24.20
N SER A 295 -6.51 -14.88 -24.00
CA SER A 295 -7.19 -16.18 -23.91
C SER A 295 -7.97 -16.30 -22.59
N THR A 296 -7.46 -15.65 -21.55
CA THR A 296 -8.05 -15.48 -20.23
C THR A 296 -8.66 -14.07 -20.17
N ALA A 297 -9.88 -13.91 -20.68
CA ALA A 297 -10.57 -12.63 -20.68
C ALA A 297 -10.92 -12.17 -19.26
N GLY A 298 -10.54 -10.94 -18.89
CA GLY A 298 -11.03 -10.27 -17.69
C GLY A 298 -10.47 -10.79 -16.36
N VAL A 299 -9.16 -10.95 -16.26
CA VAL A 299 -8.45 -10.97 -14.97
C VAL A 299 -7.66 -9.67 -14.86
N PRO A 300 -8.14 -8.70 -14.06
CA PRO A 300 -7.35 -7.53 -13.68
C PRO A 300 -6.15 -7.93 -12.83
N ASP A 301 -5.07 -7.18 -12.94
CA ASP A 301 -3.77 -7.44 -12.29
C ASP A 301 -3.22 -6.11 -11.71
N ASP A 302 -4.14 -5.33 -11.13
CA ASP A 302 -3.87 -4.06 -10.46
C ASP A 302 -3.33 -4.35 -9.03
N SER A 303 -2.31 -3.63 -8.58
CA SER A 303 -1.72 -3.80 -7.24
C SER A 303 -0.98 -2.57 -6.70
N ASP A 304 -0.40 -2.73 -5.50
CA ASP A 304 0.56 -1.84 -4.86
C ASP A 304 0.04 -0.40 -4.69
N VAL A 305 -1.23 -0.32 -4.31
CA VAL A 305 -1.98 0.93 -4.17
C VAL A 305 -1.44 1.83 -3.06
N ASP A 306 -1.62 3.13 -3.26
CA ASP A 306 -1.38 4.18 -2.27
C ASP A 306 -2.34 5.35 -2.46
N VAL A 307 -2.58 6.15 -1.42
CA VAL A 307 -3.56 7.25 -1.47
C VAL A 307 -3.12 8.46 -0.67
N CYS A 308 -3.38 9.66 -1.20
CA CYS A 308 -3.25 10.91 -0.47
C CYS A 308 -4.45 11.84 -0.70
N PHE A 309 -4.61 12.86 0.15
CA PHE A 309 -5.62 13.90 -0.05
C PHE A 309 -4.99 15.16 -0.65
N ALA A 310 -5.54 15.63 -1.77
CA ALA A 310 -5.20 16.91 -2.39
C ALA A 310 -6.15 18.00 -1.86
N GLY A 311 -5.69 18.73 -0.84
CA GLY A 311 -6.51 19.71 -0.10
C GLY A 311 -6.94 20.95 -0.89
N GLY A 312 -6.25 21.28 -1.98
CA GLY A 312 -6.61 22.38 -2.89
C GLY A 312 -7.92 22.15 -3.65
N PRO A 313 -8.04 21.07 -4.44
CA PRO A 313 -9.29 20.70 -5.11
C PRO A 313 -10.29 19.95 -4.21
N GLY A 314 -9.85 19.38 -3.09
CA GLY A 314 -10.68 18.54 -2.21
C GLY A 314 -10.94 17.15 -2.78
N LEU A 315 -9.88 16.49 -3.26
CA LEU A 315 -9.92 15.18 -3.89
C LEU A 315 -8.96 14.20 -3.21
N TYR A 316 -9.37 12.95 -3.03
CA TYR A 316 -8.43 11.86 -2.76
C TYR A 316 -7.82 11.41 -4.10
N TRP A 317 -6.50 11.26 -4.16
CA TRP A 317 -5.79 10.70 -5.30
C TRP A 317 -5.16 9.38 -4.89
N ALA A 318 -5.58 8.30 -5.55
CA ALA A 318 -4.94 7.00 -5.41
C ALA A 318 -4.03 6.72 -6.62
N VAL A 319 -2.87 6.12 -6.37
CA VAL A 319 -1.93 5.63 -7.38
C VAL A 319 -1.77 4.12 -7.23
N PHE A 320 -1.55 3.41 -8.33
CA PHE A 320 -1.40 1.95 -8.37
C PHE A 320 -0.67 1.52 -9.64
N GLU A 321 -0.27 0.25 -9.71
CA GLU A 321 0.36 -0.35 -10.90
C GLU A 321 -0.57 -1.38 -11.58
N ASP A 322 -0.43 -1.55 -12.89
CA ASP A 322 -1.10 -2.60 -13.69
C ASP A 322 -0.07 -3.28 -14.61
N TYR A 323 -0.15 -4.61 -14.72
CA TYR A 323 0.87 -5.42 -15.38
C TYR A 323 0.54 -5.67 -16.86
N VAL A 324 1.45 -5.25 -17.73
CA VAL A 324 1.45 -5.68 -19.15
C VAL A 324 2.11 -7.06 -19.26
N ALA A 325 3.20 -7.27 -18.51
CA ALA A 325 3.86 -8.55 -18.29
C ALA A 325 4.57 -8.57 -16.93
N GLY A 326 4.97 -9.73 -16.41
CA GLY A 326 5.64 -9.89 -15.11
C GLY A 326 7.06 -9.29 -14.98
N THR A 327 7.48 -8.45 -15.93
CA THR A 327 8.68 -7.59 -15.94
C THR A 327 8.38 -6.21 -16.54
N GLN A 328 7.11 -5.82 -16.55
CA GLN A 328 6.62 -4.55 -17.08
C GLN A 328 5.25 -4.23 -16.46
N SER A 329 5.28 -3.52 -15.33
CA SER A 329 4.13 -2.78 -14.81
C SER A 329 4.19 -1.30 -15.21
N ASP A 330 3.00 -0.73 -15.43
CA ASP A 330 2.78 0.68 -15.73
C ASP A 330 2.07 1.34 -14.53
N ALA A 331 2.35 2.61 -14.26
CA ALA A 331 1.75 3.35 -13.15
C ALA A 331 0.53 4.18 -13.60
N TYR A 332 -0.54 4.15 -12.81
CA TYR A 332 -1.79 4.87 -13.07
C TYR A 332 -2.27 5.61 -11.81
N ALA A 333 -3.07 6.66 -12.00
CA ALA A 333 -3.72 7.36 -10.89
C ALA A 333 -5.20 7.63 -11.17
N VAL A 334 -6.00 7.54 -10.12
CA VAL A 334 -7.45 7.78 -10.11
C VAL A 334 -7.80 8.75 -8.97
N SER A 335 -8.68 9.71 -9.23
CA SER A 335 -9.11 10.70 -8.24
C SER A 335 -10.57 10.48 -7.82
N PHE A 336 -10.87 10.77 -6.55
CA PHE A 336 -12.19 10.65 -5.96
C PHE A 336 -12.57 11.94 -5.24
N ASN A 337 -13.84 12.36 -5.34
CA ASN A 337 -14.36 13.38 -4.43
C ASN A 337 -14.62 12.79 -3.02
N THR A 338 -14.93 13.65 -2.05
CA THR A 338 -15.23 13.24 -0.66
C THR A 338 -16.47 12.35 -0.51
N ALA A 339 -17.26 12.14 -1.56
CA ALA A 339 -18.36 11.17 -1.61
C ALA A 339 -17.95 9.84 -2.30
N GLY A 340 -16.64 9.59 -2.48
CA GLY A 340 -16.11 8.36 -3.08
C GLY A 340 -16.41 8.19 -4.57
N THR A 341 -16.80 9.25 -5.28
CA THR A 341 -17.09 9.18 -6.73
C THR A 341 -15.83 9.53 -7.52
N VAL A 342 -15.47 8.67 -8.49
CA VAL A 342 -14.37 8.91 -9.44
C VAL A 342 -14.56 10.24 -10.18
N VAL A 343 -13.50 11.03 -10.28
CA VAL A 343 -13.46 12.30 -11.01
C VAL A 343 -12.54 12.20 -12.22
N ASP A 344 -11.27 11.81 -12.01
CA ASP A 344 -10.26 11.66 -13.05
C ASP A 344 -9.65 10.25 -13.05
N PHE A 345 -9.15 9.81 -14.21
CA PHE A 345 -8.32 8.62 -14.35
C PHE A 345 -7.25 8.87 -15.43
N ILE A 346 -5.98 8.69 -15.07
CA ILE A 346 -4.82 9.02 -15.91
C ILE A 346 -3.73 7.95 -15.80
N SER A 347 -2.94 7.80 -16.86
CA SER A 347 -1.65 7.13 -16.81
C SER A 347 -0.58 8.07 -16.25
N ILE A 348 0.34 7.55 -15.45
CA ILE A 348 1.52 8.26 -14.93
C ILE A 348 2.73 7.98 -15.81
N ASP A 349 2.93 6.72 -16.21
CA ASP A 349 3.94 6.28 -17.18
C ASP A 349 3.37 5.07 -17.95
N LEU A 350 3.57 5.04 -19.27
CA LEU A 350 3.21 3.90 -20.15
C LEU A 350 4.41 3.31 -20.90
N SER A 351 5.64 3.69 -20.53
CA SER A 351 6.86 3.50 -21.31
C SER A 351 7.35 2.04 -21.39
N ALA A 352 8.55 1.85 -21.93
CA ALA A 352 9.22 0.55 -21.92
C ALA A 352 9.82 0.18 -20.53
N SER A 353 9.89 1.13 -19.60
CA SER A 353 10.44 0.92 -18.25
C SER A 353 9.42 0.21 -17.34
N ASP A 354 9.94 -0.53 -16.36
CA ASP A 354 9.14 -1.26 -15.37
C ASP A 354 8.91 -0.37 -14.13
N TRP A 355 7.70 0.19 -13.97
CA TRP A 355 7.34 1.10 -12.88
C TRP A 355 6.60 0.35 -11.77
N MET A 356 7.29 0.14 -10.65
CA MET A 356 6.81 -0.68 -9.53
C MET A 356 6.63 0.11 -8.23
N THR A 357 5.72 -0.37 -7.39
CA THR A 357 5.42 0.10 -6.03
C THR A 357 5.21 1.62 -5.95
N PRO A 358 4.27 2.19 -6.73
CA PRO A 358 4.07 3.63 -6.76
C PRO A 358 3.55 4.16 -5.40
N LYS A 359 4.06 5.33 -4.99
CA LYS A 359 3.62 6.06 -3.79
C LYS A 359 3.34 7.52 -4.12
N ILE A 360 2.42 8.15 -3.38
CA ILE A 360 1.87 9.47 -3.70
C ILE A 360 1.73 10.34 -2.46
N ALA A 361 2.18 11.60 -2.55
CA ALA A 361 1.87 12.61 -1.55
C ALA A 361 1.56 13.96 -2.18
N TYR A 362 0.80 14.77 -1.44
CA TYR A 362 0.35 16.09 -1.86
C TYR A 362 1.22 17.23 -1.28
N HIS A 363 1.38 18.32 -2.03
CA HIS A 363 2.02 19.54 -1.57
C HIS A 363 1.12 20.77 -1.82
N VAL A 364 0.55 21.29 -0.72
CA VAL A 364 -0.48 22.33 -0.76
C VAL A 364 -0.04 23.65 -1.39
N GLY A 365 1.22 24.09 -1.17
CA GLY A 365 1.71 25.37 -1.68
C GLY A 365 1.88 25.43 -3.21
N SER A 366 1.82 24.28 -3.90
CA SER A 366 1.91 24.19 -5.36
C SER A 366 0.69 23.53 -6.01
N ASP A 367 -0.26 23.04 -5.20
CA ASP A 367 -1.41 22.23 -5.60
C ASP A 367 -1.06 21.04 -6.52
N ARG A 368 -0.07 20.24 -6.08
CA ARG A 368 0.45 19.09 -6.83
C ARG A 368 0.60 17.85 -5.97
N CYS A 369 0.36 16.70 -6.57
CA CYS A 369 0.82 15.42 -6.05
C CYS A 369 2.14 15.05 -6.73
N LEU A 370 3.09 14.53 -5.95
CA LEU A 370 4.26 13.83 -6.46
C LEU A 370 3.98 12.33 -6.36
N VAL A 371 3.93 11.65 -7.51
CA VAL A 371 4.04 10.20 -7.58
C VAL A 371 5.52 9.84 -7.63
N VAL A 372 5.95 8.86 -6.86
CA VAL A 372 7.27 8.23 -6.93
C VAL A 372 7.14 6.73 -7.15
N ALA A 373 8.06 6.12 -7.89
CA ALA A 373 8.08 4.67 -8.08
C ALA A 373 9.52 4.13 -8.14
N SER A 374 9.64 2.83 -7.91
CA SER A 374 10.84 2.06 -8.23
C SER A 374 10.83 1.74 -9.71
N VAL A 375 11.80 2.27 -10.46
CA VAL A 375 11.86 2.10 -11.92
C VAL A 375 13.06 1.24 -12.31
N ILE A 376 12.82 0.22 -13.12
CA ILE A 376 13.88 -0.50 -13.84
C ILE A 376 13.79 -0.11 -15.32
N ASP A 377 14.81 0.59 -15.80
CA ASP A 377 14.93 0.94 -17.23
C ASP A 377 15.10 -0.35 -18.08
N PRO A 378 14.77 -0.37 -19.38
CA PRO A 378 15.00 -1.52 -20.28
C PRO A 378 16.46 -2.05 -20.31
N GLY A 379 17.43 -1.23 -19.88
CA GLY A 379 18.82 -1.63 -19.68
C GLY A 379 19.11 -2.40 -18.37
N GLY A 380 18.09 -2.69 -17.56
CA GLY A 380 18.21 -3.40 -16.27
C GLY A 380 18.80 -2.56 -15.12
N SER A 381 18.79 -1.23 -15.24
CA SER A 381 19.30 -0.32 -14.21
C SER A 381 18.17 0.18 -13.32
N GLY A 382 18.34 0.10 -11.99
CA GLY A 382 17.34 0.54 -11.04
C GLY A 382 17.48 2.01 -10.64
N SER A 383 16.35 2.68 -10.43
CA SER A 383 16.26 4.03 -9.87
C SER A 383 14.95 4.25 -9.09
N VAL A 384 14.86 5.39 -8.39
CA VAL A 384 13.58 5.98 -7.96
C VAL A 384 13.34 7.19 -8.85
N THR A 385 12.17 7.23 -9.48
CA THR A 385 11.75 8.28 -10.41
C THR A 385 10.47 8.93 -9.90
N GLY A 386 10.30 10.22 -10.17
CA GLY A 386 9.12 10.99 -9.82
C GLY A 386 8.38 11.53 -11.04
N GLN A 387 7.08 11.69 -10.89
CA GLN A 387 6.19 12.34 -11.85
C GLN A 387 5.17 13.20 -11.10
N PHE A 388 4.88 14.41 -11.60
CA PHE A 388 3.88 15.29 -10.99
C PHE A 388 2.51 15.16 -11.63
N ILE A 389 1.47 15.23 -10.78
CA ILE A 389 0.08 15.48 -11.15
C ILE A 389 -0.25 16.92 -10.72
N ASP A 390 -0.78 17.73 -11.64
CA ASP A 390 -1.44 19.00 -11.30
C ASP A 390 -2.88 18.69 -10.86
N CYS A 391 -3.14 18.93 -9.58
CA CYS A 391 -4.38 18.51 -8.93
C CYS A 391 -5.57 19.40 -9.30
N ALA A 392 -5.32 20.58 -9.88
CA ALA A 392 -6.37 21.49 -10.33
C ALA A 392 -6.84 21.17 -11.77
N THR A 393 -6.00 20.52 -12.59
CA THR A 393 -6.35 20.10 -13.96
C THR A 393 -6.57 18.60 -14.13
N GLY A 394 -6.15 17.77 -13.15
CA GLY A 394 -6.26 16.32 -13.23
C GLY A 394 -5.29 15.71 -14.26
N THR A 395 -4.12 16.32 -14.47
CA THR A 395 -3.18 15.93 -15.54
C THR A 395 -1.75 15.80 -15.07
N VAL A 396 -1.02 14.87 -15.66
CA VAL A 396 0.45 14.77 -15.57
C VAL A 396 1.10 16.08 -16.06
N THR A 397 2.14 16.56 -15.36
CA THR A 397 2.88 17.78 -15.77
C THR A 397 4.38 17.59 -15.87
N GLY A 398 4.93 17.92 -17.04
CA GLY A 398 6.35 17.76 -17.34
C GLY A 398 6.74 16.30 -17.59
N SER A 399 7.99 16.08 -17.98
CA SER A 399 8.57 14.74 -18.07
C SER A 399 8.87 14.17 -16.68
N SER A 400 9.00 12.86 -16.61
CA SER A 400 9.47 12.17 -15.40
C SER A 400 10.91 12.59 -15.07
N PHE A 401 11.30 12.45 -13.79
CA PHE A 401 12.60 12.91 -13.31
C PHE A 401 13.19 12.02 -12.22
N GLN A 402 14.50 11.78 -12.32
CA GLN A 402 15.22 10.85 -11.47
C GLN A 402 15.50 11.40 -10.06
N ILE A 403 14.97 10.74 -9.03
CA ILE A 403 15.11 11.13 -7.61
C ILE A 403 16.27 10.41 -6.91
N SER A 404 16.60 9.17 -7.28
CA SER A 404 17.74 8.43 -6.70
C SER A 404 19.06 8.70 -7.45
N THR A 405 20.06 7.85 -7.24
CA THR A 405 21.09 7.53 -8.24
C THR A 405 20.65 6.33 -9.10
N VAL A 406 21.09 6.25 -10.37
CA VAL A 406 20.89 5.08 -11.24
C VAL A 406 21.89 3.97 -10.89
N GLY A 407 21.45 2.72 -10.98
CA GLY A 407 22.32 1.54 -11.07
C GLY A 407 21.81 0.41 -10.19
N ALA A 408 22.26 0.39 -8.93
CA ALA A 408 21.80 -0.57 -7.92
C ALA A 408 20.28 -0.47 -7.73
N LEU A 409 19.60 -1.62 -7.60
CA LEU A 409 18.14 -1.69 -7.48
C LEU A 409 17.67 -0.83 -6.30
N LYS A 410 16.60 -0.08 -6.54
CA LYS A 410 15.88 0.73 -5.55
C LYS A 410 14.53 0.08 -5.37
N VAL A 411 14.11 -0.18 -4.13
CA VAL A 411 12.84 -0.86 -3.81
C VAL A 411 12.19 -0.18 -2.61
N HIS A 412 10.87 -0.35 -2.47
CA HIS A 412 10.07 0.25 -1.39
C HIS A 412 10.32 1.78 -1.31
N PRO A 413 10.01 2.54 -2.37
CA PRO A 413 10.00 3.99 -2.27
C PRO A 413 8.84 4.42 -1.36
N ASP A 414 8.96 5.59 -0.74
CA ASP A 414 7.85 6.28 -0.10
C ASP A 414 8.06 7.80 -0.18
N VAL A 415 6.99 8.59 -0.10
CA VAL A 415 7.00 10.05 -0.25
C VAL A 415 6.16 10.74 0.82
N GLY A 416 6.76 11.73 1.49
CA GLY A 416 6.09 12.64 2.42
C GLY A 416 5.91 14.02 1.79
N GLY A 417 4.69 14.56 1.88
CA GLY A 417 4.28 15.84 1.31
C GLY A 417 4.18 16.98 2.33
N ASN A 418 3.28 17.93 2.06
CA ASN A 418 3.08 19.13 2.86
C ASN A 418 1.60 19.57 2.86
N ASN A 419 1.02 19.73 4.06
CA ASN A 419 -0.36 20.14 4.30
C ASN A 419 -0.52 21.62 4.73
N TRP A 420 0.58 22.40 4.84
CA TRP A 420 0.58 23.82 5.19
C TRP A 420 1.36 24.69 4.19
N ASP A 421 0.74 25.75 3.65
CA ASP A 421 1.41 26.65 2.70
C ASP A 421 2.44 27.55 3.39
N SER A 422 3.71 27.36 3.04
CA SER A 422 4.83 28.16 3.52
C SER A 422 5.81 28.38 2.37
N THR A 423 6.05 29.64 2.00
CA THR A 423 7.02 30.01 0.96
C THR A 423 8.48 29.70 1.32
N VAL A 424 8.73 29.15 2.51
CA VAL A 424 10.07 28.75 2.99
C VAL A 424 10.15 27.22 3.14
N ASN A 425 9.08 26.57 3.57
CA ASN A 425 9.04 25.14 3.89
C ASN A 425 8.18 24.42 2.83
N SER A 426 8.74 24.16 1.65
CA SER A 426 7.98 23.80 0.44
C SER A 426 8.63 22.69 -0.38
N HIS A 427 8.78 21.52 0.23
CA HIS A 427 9.44 20.36 -0.37
C HIS A 427 8.61 19.08 -0.13
N PHE A 428 8.90 18.07 -0.93
CA PHE A 428 8.63 16.67 -0.64
C PHE A 428 9.87 16.03 -0.01
N LEU A 429 9.69 14.98 0.78
CA LEU A 429 10.75 14.06 1.17
C LEU A 429 10.49 12.71 0.51
N VAL A 430 11.49 12.11 -0.11
CA VAL A 430 11.37 10.79 -0.76
C VAL A 430 12.39 9.86 -0.14
N ALA A 431 11.96 8.70 0.35
CA ALA A 431 12.80 7.66 0.94
C ALA A 431 12.71 6.36 0.11
N TRP A 432 13.72 5.49 0.21
CA TRP A 432 13.74 4.18 -0.46
C TRP A 432 14.77 3.23 0.14
N SER A 433 14.66 1.93 -0.17
CA SER A 433 15.70 0.93 0.11
C SER A 433 16.62 0.74 -1.11
N THR A 434 17.94 0.79 -0.93
CA THR A 434 18.92 0.45 -1.98
C THR A 434 19.51 -0.95 -1.76
N ILE A 435 19.42 -1.81 -2.79
CA ILE A 435 20.02 -3.15 -2.82
C ILE A 435 21.35 -3.11 -3.61
N TRP A 436 22.49 -3.07 -2.91
CA TRP A 436 23.80 -2.91 -3.55
C TRP A 436 24.35 -4.18 -4.23
N THR A 437 23.99 -5.36 -3.73
CA THR A 437 24.30 -6.66 -4.35
C THR A 437 23.03 -7.51 -4.27
N PRO A 438 22.62 -8.23 -5.33
CA PRO A 438 21.45 -9.11 -5.26
C PRO A 438 21.54 -10.11 -4.10
N GLY A 439 20.53 -10.15 -3.24
CA GLY A 439 20.50 -10.98 -2.04
C GLY A 439 21.41 -10.50 -0.89
N ALA A 440 21.71 -9.20 -0.82
CA ALA A 440 22.52 -8.60 0.24
C ALA A 440 21.91 -7.30 0.79
N TRP A 441 22.60 -6.72 1.78
CA TRP A 441 22.24 -5.52 2.56
C TRP A 441 21.43 -4.45 1.80
N HIS A 442 20.21 -4.20 2.30
CA HIS A 442 19.40 -3.06 1.93
C HIS A 442 19.79 -1.84 2.79
N GLN A 443 19.80 -0.65 2.21
CA GLN A 443 20.05 0.59 2.93
C GLN A 443 18.92 1.59 2.73
N VAL A 444 18.41 2.16 3.82
CA VAL A 444 17.45 3.24 3.74
C VAL A 444 18.18 4.53 3.39
N GLU A 445 17.77 5.14 2.29
CA GLU A 445 18.24 6.42 1.78
C GLU A 445 17.05 7.39 1.65
N TYR A 446 17.30 8.70 1.67
CA TYR A 446 16.31 9.70 1.29
C TYR A 446 16.90 10.88 0.51
N ARG A 447 16.04 11.66 -0.14
CA ARG A 447 16.34 12.97 -0.71
C ARG A 447 15.13 13.90 -0.57
N ALA A 448 15.35 15.18 -0.24
CA ALA A 448 14.31 16.19 -0.35
C ALA A 448 14.24 16.73 -1.79
N VAL A 449 13.01 16.92 -2.29
CA VAL A 449 12.69 17.27 -3.68
C VAL A 449 11.78 18.50 -3.67
N ASN A 450 12.03 19.45 -4.55
CA ASN A 450 11.23 20.68 -4.67
C ASN A 450 9.97 20.44 -5.53
N TRP A 451 8.98 21.33 -5.48
CA TRP A 451 7.71 21.21 -6.22
C TRP A 451 7.83 21.29 -7.77
N ASP A 452 9.03 21.60 -8.27
CA ASP A 452 9.43 21.58 -9.68
C ASP A 452 10.30 20.36 -10.05
N GLY A 453 10.50 19.42 -9.11
CA GLY A 453 11.29 18.20 -9.29
C GLY A 453 12.79 18.38 -9.02
N ALA A 454 13.25 19.62 -8.77
CA ALA A 454 14.65 19.86 -8.50
C ALA A 454 15.10 19.22 -7.17
N PRO A 455 16.24 18.51 -7.12
CA PRO A 455 16.76 17.96 -5.88
C PRO A 455 17.25 19.07 -4.94
N VAL A 456 16.70 19.11 -3.73
CA VAL A 456 17.06 20.09 -2.69
C VAL A 456 18.32 19.65 -1.94
N THR A 457 18.42 18.36 -1.66
CA THR A 457 19.56 17.75 -0.96
C THR A 457 20.31 16.77 -1.88
N ALA A 458 21.52 16.40 -1.47
CA ALA A 458 22.10 15.14 -1.92
C ALA A 458 21.28 13.95 -1.38
N VAL A 459 21.51 12.75 -1.94
CA VAL A 459 21.05 11.51 -1.31
C VAL A 459 21.70 11.37 0.07
N THR A 460 20.89 11.13 1.09
CA THR A 460 21.33 10.89 2.47
C THR A 460 21.07 9.43 2.82
N GLN A 461 22.12 8.68 3.14
CA GLN A 461 22.01 7.35 3.73
C GLN A 461 21.64 7.50 5.22
N VAL A 462 20.55 6.84 5.64
CA VAL A 462 20.03 6.90 7.02
C VAL A 462 20.69 5.86 7.91
N THR A 463 20.95 4.68 7.37
CA THR A 463 21.33 3.48 8.13
C THR A 463 22.81 3.13 7.99
N PRO A 464 23.39 2.28 8.87
CA PRO A 464 24.76 1.81 8.75
C PRO A 464 25.04 1.03 7.44
N VAL A 465 26.33 0.83 7.13
CA VAL A 465 26.77 -0.03 6.02
C VAL A 465 27.00 -1.44 6.53
N GLY A 466 26.37 -2.45 5.89
CA GLY A 466 26.57 -3.86 6.21
C GLY A 466 25.52 -4.48 7.14
N GLU A 467 24.37 -3.81 7.29
CA GLU A 467 23.14 -4.30 7.94
C GLU A 467 21.99 -4.17 6.92
N VAL A 468 20.94 -5.00 6.98
CA VAL A 468 19.77 -4.86 6.10
C VAL A 468 18.77 -3.91 6.78
N HIS A 469 18.31 -2.93 6.02
CA HIS A 469 17.26 -2.02 6.43
C HIS A 469 16.28 -1.82 5.26
N ASN A 470 15.03 -2.24 5.44
CA ASN A 470 13.98 -2.35 4.43
C ASN A 470 12.71 -1.59 4.84
N GLU A 471 11.77 -1.48 3.89
CA GLU A 471 10.44 -0.88 4.08
C GLU A 471 10.46 0.46 4.82
N PRO A 472 11.18 1.48 4.30
CA PRO A 472 11.00 2.82 4.79
C PRO A 472 9.56 3.27 4.55
N SER A 473 8.95 3.89 5.56
CA SER A 473 7.69 4.61 5.41
C SER A 473 7.79 6.03 5.97
N LEU A 474 7.17 6.97 5.28
CA LEU A 474 7.12 8.38 5.60
C LEU A 474 5.72 8.79 6.06
N SER A 475 5.67 9.73 6.99
CA SER A 475 4.43 10.41 7.31
C SER A 475 3.95 11.22 6.09
N ALA A 476 2.73 10.97 5.62
CA ALA A 476 2.11 11.59 4.44
C ALA A 476 2.28 13.11 4.39
N SER A 477 2.30 13.78 5.54
CA SER A 477 2.72 15.17 5.68
C SER A 477 3.58 15.40 6.92
N HIS A 478 4.34 16.50 6.92
CA HIS A 478 5.04 16.98 8.12
C HIS A 478 4.08 17.57 9.17
N GLY A 479 2.83 17.85 8.78
CA GLY A 479 1.71 18.10 9.67
C GLY A 479 1.68 19.48 10.34
N ASP A 480 2.34 20.51 9.81
CA ASP A 480 2.38 21.82 10.49
C ASP A 480 1.01 22.52 10.58
N GLY A 481 0.78 23.23 11.68
CA GLY A 481 -0.30 24.19 11.88
C GLY A 481 0.06 25.29 12.88
N ASP A 482 1.29 25.31 13.39
CA ASP A 482 1.75 26.20 14.47
C ASP A 482 3.17 26.75 14.28
N LEU A 483 3.84 26.45 13.15
CA LEU A 483 5.17 26.94 12.73
C LEU A 483 6.32 26.56 13.68
N LEU A 484 6.10 25.60 14.59
CA LEU A 484 7.08 25.15 15.59
C LEU A 484 7.85 23.90 15.13
N GLY A 485 8.36 23.99 13.90
CA GLY A 485 9.24 23.00 13.29
C GLY A 485 8.47 21.94 12.52
N ASP A 486 8.59 22.00 11.22
CA ASP A 486 8.04 21.09 10.22
C ASP A 486 8.95 19.85 10.14
N TRP A 487 8.44 18.67 10.50
CA TRP A 487 9.18 17.41 10.48
C TRP A 487 8.35 16.26 9.92
N TRP A 488 8.87 15.60 8.89
CA TRP A 488 8.43 14.26 8.57
C TRP A 488 8.94 13.26 9.62
N THR A 489 8.17 12.19 9.80
CA THR A 489 8.66 10.98 10.44
C THR A 489 9.03 9.97 9.37
N LEU A 490 10.24 9.42 9.46
CA LEU A 490 10.68 8.26 8.69
C LEU A 490 10.77 7.08 9.64
N VAL A 491 10.09 5.99 9.33
CA VAL A 491 10.18 4.69 10.02
C VAL A 491 10.72 3.63 9.05
N TRP A 492 11.33 2.55 9.55
CA TRP A 492 11.80 1.43 8.73
C TRP A 492 12.07 0.18 9.58
N THR A 493 12.20 -0.97 8.92
CA THR A 493 12.58 -2.25 9.55
C THR A 493 14.10 -2.44 9.49
N ALA A 494 14.72 -2.77 10.63
CA ALA A 494 16.13 -3.14 10.75
C ALA A 494 16.25 -4.67 10.90
N ASP A 495 16.34 -5.36 9.78
CA ASP A 495 16.33 -6.81 9.64
C ASP A 495 17.77 -7.36 9.59
N SER A 496 18.30 -7.86 10.71
CA SER A 496 19.70 -8.35 10.72
C SER A 496 19.94 -9.60 9.85
N ASP A 497 18.87 -10.34 9.53
CA ASP A 497 18.95 -11.72 9.02
C ASP A 497 18.38 -11.86 7.59
N ASN A 498 17.88 -10.77 7.00
CA ASN A 498 17.27 -10.68 5.66
C ASN A 498 16.04 -11.61 5.49
N ASN A 499 15.17 -11.66 6.50
CA ASN A 499 13.97 -12.50 6.53
C ASN A 499 12.64 -11.73 6.43
N GLY A 500 12.67 -10.39 6.32
CA GLY A 500 11.52 -9.49 6.32
C GLY A 500 11.18 -8.88 7.68
N PHE A 501 11.73 -9.42 8.78
CA PHE A 501 11.39 -9.03 10.15
C PHE A 501 12.62 -8.54 10.93
N GLY A 502 12.43 -7.44 11.66
CA GLY A 502 13.52 -6.73 12.34
C GLY A 502 13.03 -5.88 13.50
N GLU A 503 13.92 -5.03 13.99
CA GLU A 503 13.54 -3.96 14.93
C GLU A 503 12.90 -2.80 14.14
N ILE A 504 11.82 -2.20 14.66
CA ILE A 504 11.25 -0.99 14.05
C ILE A 504 12.04 0.21 14.52
N MET A 505 12.57 0.95 13.57
CA MET A 505 13.39 2.14 13.76
C MET A 505 12.62 3.39 13.31
N ALA A 506 12.98 4.54 13.87
CA ALA A 506 12.45 5.84 13.44
C ALA A 506 13.50 6.95 13.45
N ARG A 507 13.17 8.03 12.73
CA ARG A 507 13.91 9.28 12.66
C ARG A 507 12.98 10.45 12.34
N ARG A 508 13.18 11.60 12.98
CA ARG A 508 12.60 12.89 12.54
C ARG A 508 13.49 13.53 11.46
N VAL A 509 12.90 13.96 10.34
CA VAL A 509 13.58 14.67 9.25
C VAL A 509 12.93 16.03 9.05
N VAL A 510 13.70 17.10 9.24
CA VAL A 510 13.20 18.48 9.10
C VAL A 510 12.84 18.77 7.64
N TRP A 511 11.88 19.67 7.40
CA TRP A 511 11.39 20.05 6.06
C TRP A 511 12.48 20.30 5.00
N SER A 512 13.66 20.77 5.40
CA SER A 512 14.77 21.08 4.49
C SER A 512 15.61 19.84 4.10
N GLY A 513 15.21 18.63 4.50
CA GLY A 513 15.97 17.39 4.34
C GLY A 513 17.32 17.37 5.08
N ASN A 514 17.53 18.22 6.09
CA ASN A 514 18.84 18.35 6.73
C ASN A 514 19.12 17.22 7.73
N ALA A 515 20.00 16.29 7.32
CA ALA A 515 20.46 15.14 8.09
C ALA A 515 21.18 15.45 9.42
N ALA A 516 21.52 16.71 9.71
CA ALA A 516 22.11 17.14 10.99
C ALA A 516 21.06 17.67 12.00
N ALA A 517 19.78 17.74 11.63
CA ALA A 517 18.70 18.16 12.50
C ALA A 517 18.04 16.95 13.21
N GLY A 518 17.53 17.18 14.43
CA GLY A 518 16.84 16.19 15.27
C GLY A 518 17.78 15.41 16.20
N THR A 519 17.23 14.45 16.95
CA THR A 519 18.03 13.59 17.86
C THR A 519 18.81 12.49 17.13
N GLY A 520 18.39 12.11 15.93
CA GLY A 520 18.97 11.03 15.13
C GLY A 520 18.02 9.84 14.96
N ASN A 521 18.59 8.66 14.74
CA ASN A 521 17.83 7.41 14.60
C ASN A 521 17.58 6.81 16.00
N PHE A 522 16.37 6.31 16.26
CA PHE A 522 16.00 5.67 17.52
C PHE A 522 15.14 4.43 17.31
N VAL A 523 15.11 3.53 18.29
CA VAL A 523 14.29 2.31 18.26
C VAL A 523 12.86 2.65 18.67
N VAL A 524 11.89 2.29 17.83
CA VAL A 524 10.45 2.31 18.16
C VAL A 524 10.07 1.00 18.83
N ALA A 525 10.36 -0.14 18.19
CA ALA A 525 10.05 -1.46 18.71
C ALA A 525 11.25 -2.41 18.58
N ALA A 526 11.64 -3.02 19.70
CA ALA A 526 12.78 -3.94 19.75
C ALA A 526 12.36 -5.39 19.45
N GLY A 527 13.35 -6.17 19.01
CA GLY A 527 13.23 -7.60 18.68
C GLY A 527 13.05 -7.89 17.19
N ALA A 528 13.71 -8.94 16.70
CA ALA A 528 13.75 -9.34 15.28
C ALA A 528 12.49 -10.11 14.82
N ASN A 529 11.31 -9.54 15.11
CA ASN A 529 10.02 -10.14 14.75
C ASN A 529 8.95 -9.08 14.41
N CYS A 530 9.36 -7.88 13.99
CA CYS A 530 8.44 -6.81 13.58
C CYS A 530 8.64 -6.49 12.10
N ALA A 531 7.58 -6.13 11.37
CA ALA A 531 7.64 -5.77 9.95
C ALA A 531 6.59 -4.71 9.59
N HIS A 532 6.58 -4.27 8.33
CA HIS A 532 5.60 -3.35 7.75
C HIS A 532 5.25 -2.12 8.63
N PRO A 533 6.24 -1.29 9.02
CA PRO A 533 5.96 -0.10 9.78
C PRO A 533 5.26 0.97 8.93
N ARG A 534 4.27 1.65 9.51
CA ARG A 534 3.59 2.83 8.95
C ARG A 534 3.47 3.92 10.01
N VAL A 535 3.36 5.17 9.60
CA VAL A 535 3.42 6.31 10.52
C VAL A 535 2.55 7.49 10.11
N THR A 536 1.79 8.02 11.07
CA THR A 536 0.93 9.17 10.83
C THR A 536 1.73 10.46 10.61
N SER A 537 1.11 11.42 9.91
CA SER A 537 1.36 12.85 10.08
C SER A 537 1.39 13.28 11.55
N ARG A 538 1.96 14.44 11.86
CA ARG A 538 2.02 14.93 13.25
C ARG A 538 0.65 15.40 13.73
N PHE A 539 0.27 14.95 14.93
CA PHE A 539 -0.93 15.42 15.62
C PHE A 539 -0.81 16.91 15.96
N ASN A 540 -1.90 17.66 15.95
CA ASN A 540 -1.99 19.12 16.09
C ASN A 540 -1.69 19.67 17.50
N ARG A 541 -1.33 18.81 18.45
CA ARG A 541 -1.14 19.14 19.86
C ARG A 541 0.17 18.56 20.39
N ASN A 542 0.77 19.24 21.35
CA ASN A 542 1.83 18.65 22.17
C ASN A 542 1.28 17.56 23.09
N LEU A 543 2.15 16.62 23.48
CA LEU A 543 1.92 15.78 24.64
C LEU A 543 1.97 16.63 25.93
N GLN A 544 1.33 16.18 26.99
CA GLN A 544 1.31 16.96 28.24
C GLN A 544 2.62 16.90 29.03
N HIS A 545 3.33 15.77 28.99
CA HIS A 545 4.61 15.56 29.68
C HIS A 545 5.83 15.99 28.85
N ILE A 546 5.67 16.14 27.53
CA ILE A 546 6.74 16.53 26.58
C ILE A 546 6.22 17.62 25.63
N SER A 547 6.93 18.74 25.52
CA SER A 547 6.59 19.82 24.57
C SER A 547 7.01 19.51 23.12
N ASP A 548 6.54 18.37 22.60
CA ASP A 548 6.65 17.96 21.20
C ASP A 548 5.30 17.38 20.73
N ARG A 549 5.02 17.55 19.44
CA ARG A 549 3.82 17.06 18.75
C ARG A 549 4.08 15.64 18.24
N PRO A 550 3.30 14.63 18.68
CA PRO A 550 3.60 13.24 18.40
C PRO A 550 3.20 12.82 16.98
N SER A 551 3.70 11.64 16.57
CA SER A 551 3.11 10.79 15.54
C SER A 551 2.76 9.44 16.18
N VAL A 552 1.89 8.64 15.54
CA VAL A 552 1.69 7.23 15.90
C VAL A 552 2.37 6.36 14.85
N VAL A 553 3.15 5.38 15.30
CA VAL A 553 3.72 4.31 14.46
C VAL A 553 2.93 3.04 14.72
N VAL A 554 2.54 2.35 13.65
CA VAL A 554 2.00 1.00 13.68
C VAL A 554 2.93 0.04 12.94
N TYR A 555 2.87 -1.24 13.29
CA TYR A 555 3.65 -2.31 12.69
C TYR A 555 3.01 -3.65 13.05
N GLU A 556 3.29 -4.69 12.26
CA GLU A 556 2.95 -6.06 12.65
C GLU A 556 4.07 -6.68 13.48
N ARG A 557 3.71 -7.59 14.39
CA ARG A 557 4.66 -8.40 15.17
C ARG A 557 4.29 -9.88 15.09
N ASP A 558 5.28 -10.71 14.79
CA ASP A 558 5.10 -12.13 14.46
C ASP A 558 5.31 -13.05 15.67
N PHE A 559 4.40 -14.00 15.88
CA PHE A 559 4.41 -14.96 16.99
C PHE A 559 4.22 -16.40 16.50
N PRO A 560 4.73 -17.42 17.22
CA PRO A 560 4.39 -18.82 16.93
C PRO A 560 2.88 -19.06 17.13
N SER A 561 2.19 -19.58 16.11
CA SER A 561 0.75 -19.81 16.19
C SER A 561 0.39 -20.89 17.22
N ALA A 562 -0.70 -20.67 17.96
CA ALA A 562 -1.23 -21.64 18.92
C ALA A 562 -1.79 -22.92 18.26
N SER A 563 -2.25 -22.83 17.00
CA SER A 563 -2.70 -23.98 16.20
C SER A 563 -1.52 -24.75 15.58
N GLY A 564 -0.39 -24.06 15.36
CA GLY A 564 0.76 -24.55 14.59
C GLY A 564 0.55 -24.55 13.08
N THR A 565 -0.53 -23.96 12.56
CA THR A 565 -0.77 -23.76 11.12
C THR A 565 -1.66 -22.52 10.91
N PRO A 566 -1.15 -21.41 10.30
CA PRO A 566 0.23 -21.19 9.85
C PRO A 566 1.27 -21.31 10.98
N ALA A 567 2.56 -21.41 10.64
CA ALA A 567 3.61 -21.64 11.64
C ALA A 567 3.80 -20.43 12.58
N THR A 568 3.68 -19.23 12.02
CA THR A 568 3.60 -17.97 12.75
C THR A 568 2.31 -17.22 12.43
N GLN A 569 2.03 -16.18 13.20
CA GLN A 569 0.83 -15.36 13.14
C GLN A 569 1.22 -13.93 13.56
N GLY A 570 0.77 -12.95 12.77
CA GLY A 570 0.96 -11.53 13.01
C GLY A 570 -0.12 -10.97 13.91
N SER A 571 0.22 -9.90 14.61
CA SER A 571 -0.73 -9.06 15.35
C SER A 571 -0.28 -7.60 15.24
N ILE A 572 -1.24 -6.67 15.16
CA ILE A 572 -0.91 -5.25 15.01
C ILE A 572 -0.55 -4.61 16.36
N TYR A 573 0.49 -3.78 16.33
CA TYR A 573 1.00 -3.02 17.47
C TYR A 573 1.09 -1.54 17.12
N ALA A 574 0.91 -0.68 18.12
CA ALA A 574 1.01 0.76 17.98
C ALA A 574 1.90 1.38 19.08
N ARG A 575 2.60 2.47 18.74
CA ARG A 575 3.37 3.31 19.67
C ARG A 575 3.22 4.79 19.32
N VAL A 576 3.01 5.62 20.34
CA VAL A 576 3.13 7.08 20.22
C VAL A 576 4.62 7.44 20.23
N ILE A 577 5.06 8.34 19.35
CA ILE A 577 6.48 8.75 19.26
C ILE A 577 6.66 10.27 19.13
N THR A 578 7.77 10.75 19.69
CA THR A 578 8.30 12.13 19.58
C THR A 578 9.78 12.06 19.17
N ASP A 579 10.47 13.19 18.96
CA ASP A 579 11.90 13.14 18.57
C ASP A 579 12.76 12.40 19.60
N GLY A 580 13.26 11.20 19.23
CA GLY A 580 14.13 10.37 20.06
C GLY A 580 13.44 9.55 21.15
N ILE A 581 12.10 9.55 21.22
CA ILE A 581 11.32 8.88 22.27
C ILE A 581 10.20 8.06 21.66
N ALA A 582 10.13 6.78 22.06
CA ALA A 582 8.99 5.90 21.79
C ALA A 582 8.29 5.54 23.10
N GLU A 583 6.99 5.80 23.15
CA GLU A 583 6.13 5.63 24.31
C GLU A 583 5.70 4.16 24.49
N VAL A 584 4.73 3.92 25.38
CA VAL A 584 4.23 2.59 25.76
C VAL A 584 3.73 1.81 24.54
N GLU A 585 4.25 0.59 24.38
CA GLU A 585 3.82 -0.36 23.37
C GLU A 585 2.37 -0.80 23.63
N SER A 586 1.51 -0.61 22.62
CA SER A 586 0.08 -0.91 22.70
C SER A 586 -0.25 -2.06 21.74
N PRO A 587 -0.53 -3.28 22.23
CA PRO A 587 -1.03 -4.38 21.42
C PRO A 587 -2.48 -4.09 21.02
N VAL A 588 -2.76 -3.98 19.72
CA VAL A 588 -4.07 -3.56 19.22
C VAL A 588 -5.10 -4.68 19.43
N SER A 589 -4.89 -5.82 18.78
CA SER A 589 -5.87 -6.90 18.62
C SER A 589 -6.39 -7.45 19.95
N TRP A 590 -5.49 -7.91 20.82
CA TRP A 590 -5.88 -8.69 22.00
C TRP A 590 -6.10 -7.86 23.26
N GLN A 591 -5.54 -6.64 23.32
CA GLN A 591 -5.67 -5.78 24.51
C GLN A 591 -6.64 -4.62 24.32
N LEU A 592 -6.71 -4.03 23.12
CA LEU A 592 -7.54 -2.86 22.88
C LEU A 592 -8.85 -3.21 22.17
N GLU A 593 -8.78 -4.05 21.14
CA GLU A 593 -9.96 -4.51 20.44
C GLU A 593 -10.70 -5.63 21.19
N ASP A 594 -10.06 -6.38 22.11
CA ASP A 594 -10.67 -7.56 22.75
C ASP A 594 -11.19 -8.55 21.69
N PHE A 595 -10.32 -8.88 20.73
CA PHE A 595 -10.59 -9.82 19.64
C PHE A 595 -9.58 -10.98 19.61
N ASP A 596 -9.82 -11.95 18.73
CA ASP A 596 -9.27 -13.31 18.84
C ASP A 596 -7.76 -13.39 18.57
N LEU A 597 -7.02 -13.86 19.58
CA LEU A 597 -5.57 -14.08 19.55
C LEU A 597 -5.09 -15.14 18.56
N GLU A 598 -5.96 -15.91 17.91
CA GLU A 598 -5.59 -16.94 16.93
C GLU A 598 -5.73 -16.51 15.46
N LEU A 599 -6.10 -15.25 15.17
CA LEU A 599 -6.24 -14.73 13.80
C LEU A 599 -5.01 -13.92 13.35
N ASP A 600 -4.50 -14.27 12.17
CA ASP A 600 -3.35 -13.64 11.51
C ASP A 600 -3.73 -12.24 10.99
N GLN A 601 -3.15 -11.20 11.59
CA GLN A 601 -3.32 -9.80 11.16
C GLN A 601 -2.02 -9.28 10.53
N ARG A 602 -2.13 -8.59 9.39
CA ARG A 602 -1.02 -8.18 8.52
C ARG A 602 -1.24 -6.78 7.93
N GLU A 603 -0.19 -6.25 7.32
CA GLU A 603 -0.26 -5.11 6.39
C GLU A 603 -1.03 -3.89 6.98
N PRO A 604 -0.65 -3.39 8.17
CA PRO A 604 -1.32 -2.24 8.75
C PRO A 604 -1.01 -0.96 7.97
N ASP A 605 -1.98 -0.04 7.90
CA ASP A 605 -1.73 1.36 7.49
C ASP A 605 -2.51 2.37 8.34
N ILE A 606 -1.96 3.59 8.51
CA ILE A 606 -2.44 4.57 9.50
C ILE A 606 -2.35 6.03 9.04
N ALA A 607 -3.46 6.76 9.15
CA ALA A 607 -3.56 8.19 8.90
C ALA A 607 -4.23 8.93 10.07
N CYS A 608 -4.04 10.26 10.20
CA CYS A 608 -4.57 11.03 11.34
C CYS A 608 -5.25 12.34 10.95
N ASP A 609 -6.39 12.66 11.55
CA ASP A 609 -7.12 13.94 11.39
C ASP A 609 -6.47 15.12 12.17
N GLY A 610 -5.22 14.94 12.59
CA GLY A 610 -4.51 15.80 13.53
C GLY A 610 -4.84 15.59 15.01
N ASN A 611 -5.97 14.99 15.39
CA ASN A 611 -6.41 14.78 16.77
C ASN A 611 -6.50 13.30 17.16
N CYS A 612 -6.96 12.50 16.21
CA CYS A 612 -7.30 11.09 16.25
C CYS A 612 -6.80 10.41 14.94
N PHE A 613 -7.00 9.11 14.80
CA PHE A 613 -6.46 8.31 13.70
C PHE A 613 -7.41 7.21 13.23
N TYR A 614 -7.26 6.87 11.95
CA TYR A 614 -7.75 5.63 11.35
C TYR A 614 -6.58 4.65 11.24
N LEU A 615 -6.80 3.39 11.59
CA LEU A 615 -5.87 2.29 11.35
C LEU A 615 -6.63 1.21 10.59
N ILE A 616 -6.13 0.81 9.42
CA ILE A 616 -6.63 -0.33 8.63
C ILE A 616 -5.64 -1.48 8.66
N TYR A 617 -6.11 -2.71 8.48
CA TYR A 617 -5.28 -3.91 8.41
C TYR A 617 -6.02 -5.08 7.73
N SER A 618 -5.25 -6.02 7.19
CA SER A 618 -5.74 -7.30 6.65
C SER A 618 -5.82 -8.33 7.78
N GLU A 619 -6.94 -9.04 7.95
CA GLU A 619 -7.08 -10.13 8.95
C GLU A 619 -7.63 -11.41 8.32
N VAL A 620 -7.07 -12.57 8.67
CA VAL A 620 -7.57 -13.87 8.19
C VAL A 620 -9.00 -14.16 8.67
N PHE A 621 -9.88 -14.53 7.74
CA PHE A 621 -11.25 -14.89 8.04
C PHE A 621 -11.32 -16.02 9.10
N TYR A 622 -12.05 -15.79 10.20
CA TYR A 622 -12.13 -16.71 11.33
C TYR A 622 -12.66 -18.12 11.00
N GLY A 623 -13.36 -18.27 9.87
CA GLY A 623 -13.85 -19.55 9.36
C GLY A 623 -12.80 -20.35 8.56
N ASN A 624 -11.69 -19.70 8.18
CA ASN A 624 -10.53 -20.29 7.51
C ASN A 624 -9.20 -19.88 8.19
N PRO A 625 -9.00 -20.18 9.49
CA PRO A 625 -7.82 -19.74 10.25
C PRO A 625 -6.50 -20.40 9.83
N ALA A 626 -6.52 -21.29 8.83
CA ALA A 626 -5.32 -21.87 8.23
C ALA A 626 -4.68 -20.96 7.16
N GLY A 627 -5.29 -19.80 6.85
CA GLY A 627 -4.79 -18.79 5.92
C GLY A 627 -5.46 -18.81 4.53
N GLY A 628 -5.19 -17.76 3.76
CA GLY A 628 -5.56 -17.64 2.34
C GLY A 628 -6.87 -16.92 2.02
N ASP A 629 -7.65 -16.54 3.04
CA ASP A 629 -8.88 -15.74 2.93
C ASP A 629 -8.71 -14.62 3.97
N PHE A 630 -8.33 -13.43 3.51
CA PHE A 630 -8.09 -12.24 4.35
C PHE A 630 -9.16 -11.21 4.01
N ASP A 631 -9.67 -10.54 5.04
CA ASP A 631 -10.68 -9.49 4.92
C ASP A 631 -10.09 -8.18 5.44
N MET A 632 -10.49 -7.03 4.87
CA MET A 632 -10.04 -5.72 5.38
C MET A 632 -10.87 -5.25 6.57
N TYR A 633 -10.18 -4.81 7.62
CA TYR A 633 -10.77 -4.19 8.81
C TYR A 633 -10.19 -2.80 9.06
N MET A 634 -10.94 -1.99 9.82
CA MET A 634 -10.48 -0.72 10.37
C MET A 634 -10.77 -0.63 11.87
N LEU A 635 -10.08 0.31 12.50
CA LEU A 635 -10.45 0.87 13.79
C LEU A 635 -10.19 2.37 13.80
N SER A 636 -10.74 3.07 14.80
CA SER A 636 -10.47 4.49 15.03
C SER A 636 -10.04 4.73 16.48
N GLY A 637 -9.17 5.71 16.71
CA GLY A 637 -8.64 5.98 18.04
C GLY A 637 -7.95 7.33 18.16
N CYS A 638 -7.50 7.67 19.36
CA CYS A 638 -6.85 8.94 19.66
C CYS A 638 -5.72 8.74 20.68
N ILE A 639 -4.84 9.74 20.82
CA ILE A 639 -3.77 9.72 21.83
C ILE A 639 -4.31 10.18 23.18
N THR A 640 -4.13 9.35 24.22
CA THR A 640 -4.31 9.71 25.63
C THR A 640 -2.98 10.00 26.30
N ASP A 641 -2.91 11.11 27.04
CA ASP A 641 -1.74 11.50 27.83
C ASP A 641 -1.69 10.74 29.15
N ARG A 642 -0.49 10.68 29.74
CA ARG A 642 -0.23 10.28 31.12
C ARG A 642 0.71 11.31 31.76
N LEU A 643 0.88 11.26 33.07
CA LEU A 643 1.86 12.13 33.76
C LEU A 643 3.32 11.81 33.37
N ASP A 644 3.57 10.59 32.87
CA ASP A 644 4.89 10.02 32.63
C ASP A 644 5.05 9.39 31.23
N GLY A 645 4.09 9.61 30.32
CA GLY A 645 4.09 8.99 29.00
C GLY A 645 2.83 9.32 28.18
N ALA A 646 2.66 8.65 27.04
CA ALA A 646 1.40 8.64 26.29
C ALA A 646 1.09 7.23 25.75
N GLU A 647 -0.16 6.99 25.39
CA GLU A 647 -0.62 5.73 24.79
C GLU A 647 -1.86 5.97 23.92
N ILE A 648 -2.31 4.97 23.17
CA ILE A 648 -3.52 5.08 22.35
C ILE A 648 -4.77 4.61 23.12
N ALA A 649 -5.91 5.21 22.79
CA ALA A 649 -7.24 4.81 23.24
C ALA A 649 -8.16 4.73 22.02
N LEU A 650 -8.95 3.64 21.91
CA LEU A 650 -9.81 3.42 20.75
C LEU A 650 -11.19 4.07 20.95
N ALA A 651 -11.74 4.60 19.86
CA ALA A 651 -13.12 5.09 19.75
C ALA A 651 -14.03 4.02 19.11
N GLU A 652 -13.50 3.30 18.11
CA GLU A 652 -14.10 2.12 17.47
C GLU A 652 -13.05 1.01 17.37
N ARG A 653 -13.49 -0.24 17.19
CA ARG A 653 -12.64 -1.43 17.02
C ARG A 653 -13.14 -2.29 15.85
N HIS A 654 -12.27 -3.05 15.21
CA HIS A 654 -12.63 -4.22 14.39
C HIS A 654 -13.88 -4.02 13.50
N GLN A 655 -13.98 -2.88 12.80
CA GLN A 655 -15.04 -2.63 11.84
C GLN A 655 -14.64 -3.25 10.51
N ASN A 656 -15.54 -4.03 9.92
CA ASN A 656 -15.29 -4.69 8.64
C ASN A 656 -15.47 -3.69 7.47
N LEU A 657 -14.44 -3.53 6.64
CA LEU A 657 -14.48 -2.73 5.42
C LEU A 657 -14.83 -3.58 4.19
N ALA A 658 -14.20 -4.75 4.05
CA ALA A 658 -14.42 -5.69 2.94
C ALA A 658 -14.60 -7.12 3.48
N PHE A 659 -15.35 -7.96 2.77
CA PHE A 659 -15.68 -9.32 3.21
C PHE A 659 -16.10 -10.22 2.04
N SER A 660 -15.22 -10.42 1.05
CA SER A 660 -15.56 -11.20 -0.15
C SER A 660 -15.28 -12.71 0.04
N THR A 661 -14.79 -13.41 -0.99
CA THR A 661 -14.25 -14.78 -0.87
C THR A 661 -12.82 -14.88 -1.42
N THR A 662 -12.23 -13.75 -1.76
CA THR A 662 -10.88 -13.58 -2.26
C THR A 662 -10.14 -12.68 -1.27
N PRO A 663 -8.83 -12.91 -1.03
CA PRO A 663 -8.12 -12.19 0.01
C PRO A 663 -7.99 -10.70 -0.34
N GLU A 664 -8.54 -9.85 0.52
CA GLU A 664 -8.27 -8.41 0.48
C GLU A 664 -6.99 -8.08 1.25
N ARG A 665 -6.14 -7.23 0.67
CA ARG A 665 -4.76 -6.96 1.13
C ARG A 665 -4.26 -5.56 0.77
N ASN A 666 -3.07 -5.22 1.27
CA ASN A 666 -2.28 -4.05 0.84
C ASN A 666 -3.09 -2.73 0.89
N GLY A 667 -3.82 -2.51 1.98
CA GLY A 667 -4.60 -1.30 2.16
C GLY A 667 -3.74 -0.05 2.34
N ALA A 668 -4.22 1.08 1.82
CA ALA A 668 -3.70 2.42 2.07
C ALA A 668 -4.84 3.34 2.56
N VAL A 669 -4.55 4.25 3.50
CA VAL A 669 -5.52 5.19 4.09
C VAL A 669 -5.00 6.63 4.13
N ALA A 670 -5.86 7.60 3.80
CA ALA A 670 -5.57 9.03 3.93
C ALA A 670 -6.73 9.79 4.56
N THR A 671 -6.43 10.90 5.25
CA THR A 671 -7.42 11.83 5.80
C THR A 671 -7.35 13.20 5.14
N GLU A 672 -8.37 14.04 5.32
CA GLU A 672 -8.28 15.43 4.86
C GLU A 672 -7.11 16.21 5.47
N TRP A 673 -6.74 15.90 6.72
CA TRP A 673 -5.65 16.56 7.44
C TRP A 673 -4.29 16.39 6.74
N ASP A 674 -4.04 15.23 6.13
CA ASP A 674 -2.79 14.93 5.44
C ASP A 674 -2.56 15.83 4.21
N GLY A 675 -3.65 16.39 3.64
CA GLY A 675 -3.60 17.41 2.59
C GLY A 675 -3.92 18.84 3.03
N SER A 676 -4.57 19.01 4.19
CA SER A 676 -5.06 20.29 4.70
C SER A 676 -4.93 20.38 6.23
N SER A 677 -3.86 21.03 6.68
CA SER A 677 -3.57 21.39 8.08
C SER A 677 -4.62 22.25 8.80
N ASN A 678 -5.61 22.78 8.06
CA ASN A 678 -6.72 23.54 8.61
C ASN A 678 -8.04 22.77 8.54
N SER A 679 -8.04 21.51 8.07
CA SER A 679 -9.24 20.69 8.13
C SER A 679 -9.60 20.40 9.59
N ILE A 680 -10.91 20.38 9.81
CA ILE A 680 -11.57 19.94 11.04
C ILE A 680 -12.47 18.73 10.76
N SER A 681 -12.38 18.17 9.54
CA SER A 681 -13.12 16.98 9.16
C SER A 681 -12.43 15.75 9.75
N ASP A 682 -13.24 14.80 10.19
CA ASP A 682 -12.86 13.42 10.45
C ASP A 682 -12.94 12.54 9.18
N ASP A 683 -13.26 13.11 8.01
CA ASP A 683 -13.35 12.37 6.75
C ASP A 683 -12.00 11.78 6.28
N GLY A 684 -12.06 10.53 5.83
CA GLY A 684 -10.94 9.81 5.22
C GLY A 684 -11.36 8.92 4.04
N MET A 685 -10.38 8.26 3.44
CA MET A 685 -10.60 7.23 2.44
C MET A 685 -9.61 6.09 2.64
N ALA A 686 -10.10 4.85 2.57
CA ALA A 686 -9.29 3.66 2.43
C ALA A 686 -9.47 3.05 1.03
N ILE A 687 -8.38 2.53 0.48
CA ILE A 687 -8.35 1.76 -0.78
C ILE A 687 -7.45 0.54 -0.59
N TRP A 688 -7.77 -0.60 -1.20
CA TRP A 688 -7.07 -1.87 -1.01
C TRP A 688 -7.18 -2.76 -2.26
N GLU A 689 -6.37 -3.81 -2.31
CA GLU A 689 -6.45 -4.86 -3.34
C GLU A 689 -7.47 -5.94 -2.95
N ASP A 690 -8.31 -6.37 -3.88
CA ASP A 690 -9.04 -7.65 -3.86
C ASP A 690 -8.32 -8.65 -4.77
N GLN A 691 -7.49 -9.52 -4.15
CA GLN A 691 -6.60 -10.43 -4.86
C GLN A 691 -7.35 -11.65 -5.41
N ASN A 692 -7.91 -11.46 -6.60
CA ASN A 692 -8.59 -12.50 -7.37
C ASN A 692 -7.62 -13.47 -8.07
N VAL A 693 -6.31 -13.16 -8.08
CA VAL A 693 -5.22 -14.04 -8.50
C VAL A 693 -4.05 -13.99 -7.51
N THR A 694 -3.03 -14.82 -7.73
CA THR A 694 -1.95 -15.09 -6.76
C THR A 694 -1.20 -13.85 -6.25
N ASN A 695 -1.08 -12.78 -7.05
CA ASN A 695 -0.32 -11.56 -6.72
C ASN A 695 -0.98 -10.30 -7.33
N GLY A 696 -2.26 -10.05 -7.07
CA GLY A 696 -2.95 -8.87 -7.61
C GLY A 696 -4.42 -9.14 -7.93
N GLY A 697 -5.13 -8.14 -8.43
CA GLY A 697 -6.54 -8.29 -8.79
C GLY A 697 -7.19 -6.97 -9.16
N THR A 698 -8.34 -6.66 -8.54
CA THR A 698 -9.02 -5.36 -8.66
C THR A 698 -8.78 -4.54 -7.41
N LEU A 699 -8.82 -3.22 -7.50
CA LEU A 699 -8.89 -2.36 -6.32
C LEU A 699 -10.34 -2.24 -5.82
N GLU A 700 -10.52 -2.14 -4.51
CA GLU A 700 -11.76 -1.73 -3.86
C GLU A 700 -11.47 -0.57 -2.90
N GLY A 701 -12.49 0.24 -2.56
CA GLY A 701 -12.31 1.35 -1.63
C GLY A 701 -13.59 1.83 -0.98
N SER A 702 -13.43 2.56 0.13
CA SER A 702 -14.52 3.19 0.89
C SER A 702 -14.08 4.54 1.45
N THR A 703 -15.00 5.50 1.46
CA THR A 703 -14.91 6.68 2.33
C THR A 703 -15.04 6.24 3.80
N LEU A 704 -14.37 6.96 4.69
CA LEU A 704 -14.38 6.76 6.13
C LEU A 704 -14.92 8.03 6.81
N GLU A 705 -15.81 7.87 7.78
CA GLU A 705 -16.31 8.91 8.69
C GLU A 705 -16.35 8.28 10.09
N ILE A 706 -15.94 8.97 11.15
CA ILE A 706 -16.05 8.47 12.53
C ILE A 706 -17.26 9.14 13.21
N PRO A 707 -18.41 8.45 13.37
CA PRO A 707 -19.64 9.07 13.87
C PRO A 707 -19.55 9.59 15.33
N THR A 708 -18.44 9.27 16.03
CA THR A 708 -18.20 9.64 17.42
C THR A 708 -17.29 10.85 17.62
N LEU A 709 -16.59 11.35 16.57
CA LEU A 709 -15.61 12.44 16.68
C LEU A 709 -16.07 13.78 16.09
N ASN A 710 -17.06 13.77 15.19
CA ASN A 710 -17.74 14.92 14.55
C ASN A 710 -18.43 15.91 15.53
N GLN A 711 -18.12 15.89 16.83
CA GLN A 711 -18.56 16.87 17.83
C GLN A 711 -17.38 17.37 18.67
N SER A 712 -16.87 18.54 18.27
CA SER A 712 -15.79 19.33 18.87
C SER A 712 -15.27 18.86 20.23
N LEU A 713 -14.04 18.33 20.25
CA LEU A 713 -13.24 17.95 21.43
C LEU A 713 -13.66 16.68 22.18
N SER A 714 -14.72 15.97 21.78
CA SER A 714 -15.04 14.66 22.38
C SER A 714 -14.22 13.55 21.72
N ARG A 715 -13.05 13.22 22.27
CA ARG A 715 -12.13 12.20 21.72
C ARG A 715 -12.10 10.94 22.60
N ALA A 716 -11.59 9.82 22.08
CA ALA A 716 -11.28 8.66 22.91
C ALA A 716 -10.12 8.98 23.89
N VAL A 717 -10.36 8.77 25.19
CA VAL A 717 -9.42 9.13 26.27
C VAL A 717 -9.21 8.00 27.28
N GLY A 718 -10.01 6.93 27.23
CA GLY A 718 -9.86 5.76 28.09
C GLY A 718 -9.21 4.61 27.33
N ARG A 719 -7.95 4.28 27.64
CA ARG A 719 -7.28 3.08 27.12
C ARG A 719 -8.02 1.83 27.53
N GLN A 720 -8.38 1.01 26.56
CA GLN A 720 -8.96 -0.30 26.77
C GLN A 720 -7.98 -1.23 27.51
N PHE A 721 -8.52 -2.05 28.41
CA PHE A 721 -7.80 -3.10 29.11
C PHE A 721 -8.77 -4.18 29.58
N CYS A 722 -8.21 -5.37 29.87
CA CYS A 722 -8.94 -6.55 30.33
C CYS A 722 -9.84 -7.15 29.24
N ASP A 723 -9.41 -8.30 28.73
CA ASP A 723 -10.20 -9.17 27.86
C ASP A 723 -11.46 -9.66 28.57
N ASN A 724 -12.59 -9.73 27.86
CA ASN A 724 -13.90 -10.01 28.43
C ASN A 724 -14.53 -11.30 27.90
N ASN A 725 -15.48 -11.87 28.64
CA ASN A 725 -16.12 -13.12 28.24
C ASN A 725 -17.33 -12.81 27.31
N PRO A 726 -17.50 -13.54 26.18
CA PRO A 726 -18.62 -13.34 25.26
C PRO A 726 -19.99 -13.37 25.95
N ASN A 727 -20.95 -12.61 25.41
CA ASN A 727 -22.30 -12.47 25.95
C ASN A 727 -23.35 -13.25 25.14
N SER A 728 -24.58 -13.36 25.66
CA SER A 728 -25.66 -14.11 25.00
C SER A 728 -26.25 -13.46 23.75
N GLY A 729 -25.87 -12.22 23.44
CA GLY A 729 -26.15 -11.57 22.15
C GLY A 729 -25.49 -12.30 20.98
N GLY A 730 -24.36 -12.99 21.23
CA GLY A 730 -23.82 -14.01 20.33
C GLY A 730 -23.53 -13.49 18.93
N GLY A 731 -22.74 -12.40 18.84
CA GLY A 731 -22.33 -11.74 17.60
C GLY A 731 -21.44 -12.60 16.70
N GLN A 732 -20.54 -12.00 15.91
CA GLN A 732 -19.73 -12.76 14.92
C GLN A 732 -19.13 -14.07 15.51
N GLY A 733 -19.60 -15.22 15.03
CA GLY A 733 -19.19 -16.56 15.50
C GLY A 733 -19.41 -16.86 16.99
N GLY A 734 -20.16 -16.04 17.73
CA GLY A 734 -20.25 -16.07 19.20
C GLY A 734 -19.00 -15.58 19.93
N ARG A 735 -18.08 -14.88 19.23
CA ARG A 735 -16.80 -14.38 19.77
C ARG A 735 -16.88 -12.96 20.33
N GLN A 736 -17.83 -12.15 19.88
CA GLN A 736 -17.98 -10.77 20.33
C GLN A 736 -18.36 -10.68 21.83
N ALA A 737 -17.45 -10.09 22.61
CA ALA A 737 -17.71 -9.60 23.95
C ALA A 737 -18.22 -8.15 23.91
N SER A 738 -18.99 -7.73 24.92
CA SER A 738 -19.49 -6.35 25.02
C SER A 738 -18.30 -5.39 25.15
N TRP A 739 -18.15 -4.43 24.24
CA TRP A 739 -16.99 -3.53 24.20
C TRP A 739 -17.35 -2.13 24.67
N SER A 740 -16.36 -1.40 25.20
CA SER A 740 -16.56 -0.08 25.83
C SER A 740 -15.40 0.87 25.58
N TRP A 741 -15.70 2.17 25.66
CA TRP A 741 -14.78 3.28 25.47
C TRP A 741 -15.24 4.51 26.28
N LEU A 742 -14.34 5.46 26.46
CA LEU A 742 -14.59 6.71 27.19
C LEU A 742 -14.32 7.90 26.28
N LEU A 743 -15.34 8.74 26.04
CA LEU A 743 -15.26 9.98 25.28
C LEU A 743 -15.19 11.21 26.19
N GLY A 744 -14.36 12.18 25.80
CA GLY A 744 -14.24 13.48 26.47
C GLY A 744 -12.85 14.08 26.27
N ASP A 745 -12.40 14.88 27.24
CA ASP A 745 -10.99 15.22 27.44
C ASP A 745 -10.42 14.42 28.64
N GLN A 746 -9.32 14.85 29.25
CA GLN A 746 -8.76 14.19 30.45
C GLN A 746 -8.87 15.05 31.72
N SER A 747 -9.52 16.21 31.66
CA SER A 747 -9.62 17.14 32.79
C SER A 747 -10.61 16.63 33.84
N VAL A 748 -10.29 16.81 35.12
CA VAL A 748 -11.28 16.62 36.20
C VAL A 748 -12.42 17.66 36.17
N GLY A 749 -12.28 18.74 35.40
CA GLY A 749 -13.28 19.81 35.30
C GLY A 749 -14.36 19.59 34.23
N SER A 750 -14.19 18.60 33.35
CA SER A 750 -15.09 18.31 32.24
C SER A 750 -16.05 17.15 32.57
N THR A 751 -17.04 16.92 31.71
CA THR A 751 -17.97 15.78 31.79
C THR A 751 -17.63 14.79 30.70
N HIS A 752 -17.61 13.50 31.04
CA HIS A 752 -17.23 12.42 30.12
C HIS A 752 -18.40 11.51 29.82
N PHE A 753 -18.37 10.85 28.66
CA PHE A 753 -19.36 9.87 28.25
C PHE A 753 -18.71 8.49 28.16
N TYR A 754 -19.03 7.63 29.12
CA TYR A 754 -18.60 6.24 29.09
C TYR A 754 -19.64 5.42 28.33
N GLN A 755 -19.24 4.79 27.23
CA GLN A 755 -20.13 4.11 26.29
C GLN A 755 -19.77 2.62 26.18
N ALA A 756 -20.75 1.83 25.76
CA ALA A 756 -20.52 0.44 25.40
C ALA A 756 -21.48 -0.03 24.31
N THR A 757 -21.00 -0.93 23.47
CA THR A 757 -21.69 -1.58 22.34
C THR A 757 -21.62 -3.11 22.46
N ASP A 758 -22.22 -3.81 21.51
CA ASP A 758 -22.33 -5.27 21.44
C ASP A 758 -23.03 -5.90 22.66
N LEU A 759 -23.79 -5.12 23.45
CA LEU A 759 -24.58 -5.66 24.55
C LEU A 759 -25.81 -6.43 24.02
N PRO A 760 -26.28 -7.48 24.71
CA PRO A 760 -27.55 -8.12 24.38
C PRO A 760 -28.68 -7.08 24.35
N THR A 761 -29.44 -7.04 23.26
CA THR A 761 -30.45 -5.99 23.02
C THR A 761 -31.57 -6.03 24.07
N ASN A 762 -32.12 -4.85 24.39
CA ASN A 762 -33.19 -4.64 25.35
C ASN A 762 -32.91 -5.16 26.78
N THR A 763 -31.64 -5.33 27.15
CA THR A 763 -31.21 -5.66 28.52
C THR A 763 -30.97 -4.39 29.34
N PHE A 764 -30.80 -4.52 30.66
CA PHE A 764 -30.47 -3.42 31.55
C PHE A 764 -29.02 -3.51 32.01
N GLY A 765 -28.33 -2.38 32.09
CA GLY A 765 -26.97 -2.27 32.63
C GLY A 765 -26.70 -0.95 33.33
N TYR A 766 -25.51 -0.84 33.94
CA TYR A 766 -24.99 0.37 34.57
C TYR A 766 -23.46 0.35 34.62
N ALA A 767 -22.84 1.53 34.62
CA ALA A 767 -21.39 1.67 34.77
C ALA A 767 -20.92 1.43 36.22
N VAL A 768 -19.79 0.74 36.34
CA VAL A 768 -18.96 0.53 37.53
C VAL A 768 -17.66 1.31 37.34
N ILE A 769 -17.16 1.93 38.42
CA ILE A 769 -16.05 2.88 38.36
C ILE A 769 -15.14 2.77 39.59
N GLY A 770 -13.83 2.73 39.45
CA GLY A 770 -12.94 2.55 40.60
C GLY A 770 -11.45 2.63 40.29
N THR A 771 -10.62 2.76 41.33
CA THR A 771 -9.15 2.82 41.25
C THR A 771 -8.47 1.47 41.50
N ALA A 772 -9.25 0.43 41.80
CA ALA A 772 -8.76 -0.94 41.96
C ALA A 772 -8.93 -1.72 40.66
N PHE A 773 -7.88 -2.44 40.26
CA PHE A 773 -7.84 -3.27 39.06
C PHE A 773 -7.64 -4.73 39.46
N ALA A 774 -8.34 -5.66 38.78
CA ALA A 774 -8.19 -7.10 38.97
C ALA A 774 -8.56 -7.87 37.70
N ASN A 775 -8.51 -9.20 37.77
CA ASN A 775 -9.12 -10.10 36.79
C ASN A 775 -9.88 -11.16 37.58
N ILE A 776 -11.20 -10.98 37.73
CA ILE A 776 -12.06 -11.87 38.52
C ILE A 776 -13.12 -12.47 37.59
N ASN A 777 -12.89 -13.70 37.14
CA ASN A 777 -13.84 -14.45 36.33
C ASN A 777 -15.04 -14.96 37.14
N ASN A 778 -16.22 -14.95 36.50
CA ASN A 778 -17.50 -15.42 37.02
C ASN A 778 -17.92 -14.90 38.43
N PRO A 779 -17.77 -13.60 38.74
CA PRO A 779 -18.00 -13.09 40.08
C PRO A 779 -19.49 -13.14 40.45
N ALA A 780 -19.78 -13.68 41.64
CA ALA A 780 -21.13 -13.83 42.19
C ALA A 780 -22.15 -14.55 41.28
N GLY A 781 -21.68 -15.42 40.38
CA GLY A 781 -22.53 -16.16 39.44
C GLY A 781 -22.81 -15.44 38.10
N SER A 782 -22.18 -14.28 37.87
CA SER A 782 -22.04 -13.69 36.53
C SER A 782 -21.29 -14.65 35.60
N LEU A 783 -21.51 -14.53 34.28
CA LEU A 783 -20.70 -15.20 33.25
C LEU A 783 -19.47 -14.38 32.86
N GLY A 784 -19.52 -13.07 33.14
CA GLY A 784 -18.48 -12.12 32.77
C GLY A 784 -17.28 -12.07 33.70
N ARG A 785 -16.41 -11.11 33.42
CA ARG A 785 -15.19 -10.86 34.18
C ARG A 785 -15.23 -9.46 34.81
N VAL A 786 -14.98 -9.36 36.11
CA VAL A 786 -14.77 -8.05 36.76
C VAL A 786 -13.31 -7.67 36.67
N CYS A 787 -13.09 -6.52 36.04
CA CYS A 787 -11.79 -5.88 35.88
C CYS A 787 -11.63 -4.67 36.82
N VAL A 788 -12.75 -4.04 37.20
CA VAL A 788 -12.83 -2.90 38.14
C VAL A 788 -13.59 -3.30 39.42
N PRO A 789 -12.99 -4.08 40.34
CA PRO A 789 -13.65 -4.53 41.57
C PRO A 789 -13.86 -3.41 42.60
N GLY A 790 -14.87 -3.58 43.46
CA GLY A 790 -15.11 -2.71 44.62
C GLY A 790 -15.54 -1.27 44.29
N GLY A 791 -15.71 -0.96 43.00
CA GLY A 791 -16.00 0.37 42.50
C GLY A 791 -17.33 0.98 42.94
N GLY A 792 -17.38 2.29 42.78
CA GLY A 792 -18.59 3.07 42.65
C GLY A 792 -19.51 2.55 41.54
N ARG A 793 -20.80 2.90 41.62
CA ARG A 793 -21.82 2.38 40.68
C ARG A 793 -22.84 3.45 40.34
N TYR A 794 -23.05 3.69 39.06
CA TYR A 794 -24.07 4.61 38.55
C TYR A 794 -25.46 3.95 38.51
N VAL A 795 -25.91 3.41 39.64
CA VAL A 795 -27.23 2.73 39.77
C VAL A 795 -28.42 3.69 39.60
N ASN A 796 -28.18 4.99 39.70
CA ASN A 796 -29.12 6.06 39.35
C ASN A 796 -29.21 6.33 37.84
N GLN A 797 -28.26 5.82 37.04
CA GLN A 797 -28.24 5.88 35.58
C GLN A 797 -28.43 4.48 34.96
N ILE A 798 -29.17 3.58 35.62
CA ILE A 798 -29.55 2.29 35.00
C ILE A 798 -30.39 2.57 33.75
N ALA A 799 -29.87 2.14 32.60
CA ALA A 799 -30.49 2.30 31.29
C ALA A 799 -30.67 0.93 30.62
N SER A 800 -31.49 0.90 29.57
CA SER A 800 -31.61 -0.27 28.70
C SER A 800 -30.76 -0.11 27.46
N SER A 801 -30.13 -1.20 27.01
CA SER A 801 -29.32 -1.25 25.77
C SER A 801 -30.13 -1.04 24.49
N GLY A 802 -31.47 -1.03 24.59
CA GLY A 802 -32.37 -0.75 23.47
C GLY A 802 -32.24 -1.75 22.31
N ALA A 803 -32.71 -1.36 21.14
CA ALA A 803 -32.61 -2.18 19.93
C ALA A 803 -31.20 -2.22 19.33
N THR A 804 -30.35 -1.24 19.65
CA THR A 804 -28.97 -1.10 19.13
C THR A 804 -27.93 -1.84 19.95
N GLY A 805 -28.26 -2.37 21.14
CA GLY A 805 -27.29 -3.03 22.00
C GLY A 805 -26.27 -2.08 22.63
N MET A 806 -26.62 -0.80 22.81
CA MET A 806 -25.69 0.26 23.24
C MET A 806 -26.11 0.91 24.56
N LEU A 807 -25.15 1.20 25.43
CA LEU A 807 -25.34 2.00 26.66
C LEU A 807 -24.44 3.25 26.67
N THR A 808 -24.88 4.29 27.37
CA THR A 808 -24.11 5.51 27.62
C THR A 808 -24.40 6.00 29.05
N THR A 809 -23.33 6.34 29.79
CA THR A 809 -23.38 6.87 31.15
C THR A 809 -22.60 8.18 31.20
N THR A 810 -23.20 9.21 31.77
CA THR A 810 -22.53 10.50 31.99
C THR A 810 -21.72 10.44 33.28
N ILE A 811 -20.41 10.66 33.16
CA ILE A 811 -19.46 10.70 34.27
C ILE A 811 -19.17 12.17 34.61
N ASP A 812 -19.49 12.55 35.84
CA ASP A 812 -19.05 13.81 36.46
C ASP A 812 -17.89 13.47 37.42
N PRO A 813 -16.63 13.82 37.07
CA PRO A 813 -15.46 13.53 37.92
C PRO A 813 -15.55 14.16 39.31
N MET A 814 -16.34 15.22 39.49
CA MET A 814 -16.52 15.89 40.77
C MET A 814 -17.57 15.20 41.67
N ASN A 815 -18.43 14.34 41.10
CA ASN A 815 -19.55 13.68 41.80
C ASN A 815 -19.62 12.17 41.50
N VAL A 816 -18.52 11.46 41.73
CA VAL A 816 -18.43 9.99 41.54
C VAL A 816 -19.15 9.25 42.69
N PRO A 817 -20.16 8.41 42.42
CA PRO A 817 -20.92 7.70 43.45
C PRO A 817 -20.15 6.51 44.02
N THR A 818 -19.89 6.48 45.32
CA THR A 818 -19.28 5.33 46.04
C THR A 818 -20.25 4.71 47.06
N PRO A 819 -19.98 3.50 47.58
CA PRO A 819 -20.79 2.89 48.64
C PRO A 819 -20.94 3.73 49.93
N THR A 820 -20.07 4.71 50.16
CA THR A 820 -20.07 5.58 51.35
C THR A 820 -20.48 7.03 51.07
N GLY A 821 -20.82 7.39 49.83
CA GLY A 821 -21.18 8.75 49.43
C GLY A 821 -20.55 9.17 48.09
N PHE A 822 -20.71 10.43 47.70
CA PHE A 822 -20.03 10.98 46.52
C PHE A 822 -18.60 11.42 46.87
N ILE A 823 -17.68 11.25 45.92
CA ILE A 823 -16.31 11.77 45.99
C ILE A 823 -15.93 12.47 44.68
N SER A 824 -14.83 13.24 44.70
CA SER A 824 -14.28 13.91 43.52
C SER A 824 -12.92 13.29 43.16
N MET A 825 -12.73 12.95 41.88
CA MET A 825 -11.46 12.49 41.32
C MET A 825 -10.39 13.58 41.42
N GLN A 826 -9.13 13.19 41.53
CA GLN A 826 -8.00 14.13 41.58
C GLN A 826 -7.11 13.99 40.34
N VAL A 827 -6.48 15.10 39.95
CA VAL A 827 -5.48 15.14 38.89
C VAL A 827 -4.32 14.21 39.25
N GLY A 828 -3.92 13.36 38.28
CA GLY A 828 -2.93 12.30 38.44
C GLY A 828 -3.49 10.95 38.87
N GLU A 829 -4.75 10.85 39.30
CA GLU A 829 -5.37 9.56 39.60
C GLU A 829 -5.74 8.80 38.32
N THR A 830 -5.45 7.50 38.30
CA THR A 830 -5.95 6.57 37.27
C THR A 830 -7.23 5.91 37.76
N TRP A 831 -8.28 6.02 36.95
CA TRP A 831 -9.59 5.44 37.22
C TRP A 831 -9.99 4.47 36.11
N GLY A 832 -10.49 3.30 36.51
CA GLY A 832 -11.06 2.28 35.64
C GLY A 832 -12.59 2.38 35.56
N PHE A 833 -13.12 2.05 34.40
CA PHE A 833 -14.53 2.06 34.03
C PHE A 833 -14.90 0.70 33.44
N GLN A 834 -16.05 0.13 33.81
CA GLN A 834 -16.55 -1.13 33.26
C GLN A 834 -18.09 -1.17 33.33
N TYR A 835 -18.80 -1.64 32.30
CA TYR A 835 -20.24 -1.91 32.42
C TYR A 835 -20.53 -3.25 33.09
N TRP A 836 -21.55 -3.27 33.95
CA TRP A 836 -22.29 -4.48 34.27
C TRP A 836 -23.61 -4.48 33.48
N HIS A 837 -24.02 -5.62 32.95
CA HIS A 837 -25.32 -5.77 32.31
C HIS A 837 -25.96 -7.14 32.57
N ARG A 838 -27.28 -7.22 32.38
CA ARG A 838 -28.01 -8.50 32.36
C ARG A 838 -27.58 -9.31 31.14
N ASP A 839 -27.56 -10.62 31.31
CA ASP A 839 -27.20 -11.58 30.28
C ASP A 839 -27.97 -12.90 30.47
N VAL A 840 -27.81 -13.86 29.56
CA VAL A 840 -28.52 -15.15 29.60
C VAL A 840 -27.52 -16.31 29.50
N ALA A 841 -27.51 -17.21 30.48
CA ALA A 841 -26.67 -18.39 30.44
C ALA A 841 -27.21 -19.46 29.46
N PRO A 842 -26.33 -20.34 28.93
CA PRO A 842 -26.75 -21.46 28.09
C PRO A 842 -27.92 -22.24 28.71
N GLY A 843 -28.97 -22.45 27.91
CA GLY A 843 -30.25 -23.02 28.39
C GLY A 843 -31.29 -21.98 28.85
N GLY A 844 -31.03 -20.68 28.68
CA GLY A 844 -32.04 -19.62 28.89
C GLY A 844 -32.15 -19.10 30.33
N MET A 845 -31.20 -19.44 31.20
CA MET A 845 -31.24 -19.03 32.61
C MET A 845 -30.77 -17.57 32.78
N PRO A 846 -31.50 -16.71 33.50
CA PRO A 846 -31.08 -15.33 33.73
C PRO A 846 -29.72 -15.25 34.45
N SER A 847 -28.83 -14.42 33.93
CA SER A 847 -27.49 -14.17 34.48
C SER A 847 -27.09 -12.70 34.33
N SER A 848 -25.81 -12.41 34.47
CA SER A 848 -25.19 -11.15 34.10
C SER A 848 -23.85 -11.36 33.42
N ASN A 849 -23.35 -10.29 32.81
CA ASN A 849 -22.03 -10.22 32.20
C ASN A 849 -21.48 -8.79 32.39
N PHE A 850 -20.26 -8.56 31.93
CA PHE A 850 -19.59 -7.27 31.97
C PHE A 850 -19.18 -6.86 30.54
N SER A 851 -18.69 -5.64 30.36
CA SER A 851 -17.96 -5.24 29.16
C SER A 851 -16.44 -5.42 29.34
N THR A 852 -15.66 -5.13 28.29
CA THR A 852 -14.27 -4.66 28.45
C THR A 852 -14.20 -3.51 29.46
N ALA A 853 -13.00 -3.20 29.94
CA ALA A 853 -12.79 -2.03 30.78
C ALA A 853 -11.94 -0.98 30.07
N CYS A 854 -12.08 0.28 30.48
CA CYS A 854 -11.23 1.38 30.06
C CYS A 854 -10.58 2.02 31.29
N GLN A 855 -9.33 2.43 31.19
CA GLN A 855 -8.67 3.22 32.22
C GLN A 855 -8.23 4.57 31.66
N MET A 856 -8.35 5.62 32.47
CA MET A 856 -7.88 6.95 32.13
C MET A 856 -7.14 7.53 33.33
N GLN A 857 -6.00 8.17 33.09
CA GLN A 857 -5.39 9.07 34.06
C GLN A 857 -5.92 10.48 33.84
N PHE A 858 -6.49 11.07 34.88
CA PHE A 858 -6.96 12.44 34.84
C PHE A 858 -5.80 13.43 34.88
N THR A 859 -5.89 14.47 34.06
CA THR A 859 -4.93 15.58 33.99
C THR A 859 -5.63 16.92 34.32
N ASN A 860 -4.92 18.05 34.21
CA ASN A 860 -5.49 19.37 34.56
C ASN A 860 -6.42 19.89 33.46
#